data_AF-A0A524AG91-F1
#
_entry.id   AF-A0A524AG91-F1
#
_cell.length_a   1.000
_cell.length_b   1.000
_cell.length_c   1.000
_cell.angle_alpha   90.00
_cell.angle_beta   90.00
_cell.angle_gamma   90.00
#
_symmetry.space_group_name_H-M   'P 1'
#
loop_
_entity.id
_entity.type
_entity.pdbx_description
1 polymer ?
#
loop_
_entity_poly.entity_id
_entity_poly.type
_entity_poly.pdbx_seq_one_letter_code
_entity_poly.pdbx_strand_id
1 'polypeptide(L)'
;MVAVKERGFMPFSAAGIVIVMLVVAMLGHAAWSRHQRSLNVVDDAASSALLTIAMSVQNDLRAAARYAVYRALWEVSKNADNYESDGARELAIESLAAGYFAERMDALPIVYKQHDARIELELGTSSGRPAFDLREGDDGYAWATARLPSRSRVRVSSWDNSLVLELPCENLEVFIDSRYFLLQRRMREFIDGLGSVGTKWAVMEYTAAWAGAWLLEKVTMSASRSKAFFELAWAEHELDIFGSADHVATVGGLIDTTAGTGETSEDILSDLFNTTVVVTPLRTADVEAMGEYVDRALEALAEASTALMKANEHVRRGSDALTQKPENMNNIGPALENVQAALGDAIGSVTWARNHVSEADQQFEQLIDFIARSAGQNMIMGALHESLVERTRGDYPSPREQVTWGVKGTLAKLDNLEIIISTLARGVGADDTIAELEDLMTDLLNKITSSVQGLLAEPAPKRWVEYTSYAEPGSYEGEPPESVGKMAPVYIDGEGDGTISTLKIILQNAKNNLDEMKGLAGRAEPALDEIKSAEIDEALRQKLEMNARDFSSINREQLYELLPPPPIQSQPGLSVFHNFNIKKVRYSREDPAGWFGLPTPTPIPLWFIGVTLWWAQWDITLELEDGAIEEIFDFDNPTLPLTHEAMGEEFIAHKPLAYRHEVSNNMFNVRLVIISLKPFSISDGLLKWLD
;
A
#
# COMPACT_ATOMS: atom_id res chain seq x y z
N MET A 1 -115.35 37.37 -43.37
CA MET A 1 -114.80 37.86 -42.08
C MET A 1 -113.74 36.87 -41.59
N VAL A 2 -112.51 37.03 -42.10
CA VAL A 2 -111.21 36.70 -41.49
C VAL A 2 -110.27 37.73 -42.12
N ALA A 3 -109.68 38.62 -41.32
CA ALA A 3 -108.96 39.80 -41.77
C ALA A 3 -107.53 39.47 -42.23
N VAL A 4 -107.15 39.87 -43.45
CA VAL A 4 -105.75 39.80 -43.90
C VAL A 4 -105.17 41.21 -43.84
N LYS A 5 -104.32 41.42 -42.83
CA LYS A 5 -103.47 42.61 -42.63
C LYS A 5 -102.53 42.82 -43.82
N GLU A 6 -102.33 44.08 -44.17
CA GLU A 6 -101.38 44.58 -45.18
C GLU A 6 -100.00 43.90 -45.07
N ARG A 7 -99.54 43.30 -46.17
CA ARG A 7 -98.13 42.93 -46.35
C ARG A 7 -97.51 43.93 -47.30
N GLY A 8 -96.65 44.80 -46.77
CA GLY A 8 -95.95 45.84 -47.54
C GLY A 8 -95.24 45.26 -48.74
N PHE A 9 -95.53 45.81 -49.91
CA PHE A 9 -94.90 45.46 -51.17
C PHE A 9 -93.55 46.20 -51.24
N MET A 10 -92.45 45.51 -50.97
CA MET A 10 -91.12 46.07 -51.23
C MET A 10 -90.82 45.88 -52.73
N PRO A 11 -90.64 46.95 -53.53
CA PRO A 11 -90.33 46.79 -54.95
C PRO A 11 -89.02 45.99 -55.10
N PHE A 12 -88.93 45.11 -56.12
CA PHE A 12 -87.75 44.29 -56.37
C PHE A 12 -86.45 45.12 -56.50
N SER A 13 -86.56 46.38 -56.90
CA SER A 13 -85.45 47.34 -56.90
C SER A 13 -84.95 47.66 -55.50
N ALA A 14 -85.82 47.84 -54.51
CA ALA A 14 -85.43 48.08 -53.12
C ALA A 14 -84.84 46.83 -52.46
N ALA A 15 -85.40 45.65 -52.72
CA ALA A 15 -84.79 44.38 -52.28
C ALA A 15 -83.43 44.14 -52.94
N GLY A 16 -83.28 44.45 -54.23
CA GLY A 16 -82.02 44.40 -54.96
C GLY A 16 -80.97 45.36 -54.39
N ILE A 17 -81.36 46.60 -54.08
CA ILE A 17 -80.47 47.59 -53.43
C ILE A 17 -80.01 47.10 -52.06
N VAL A 18 -80.91 46.54 -51.24
CA VAL A 18 -80.55 46.00 -49.93
C VAL A 18 -79.59 44.82 -50.06
N ILE A 19 -79.81 43.91 -51.02
CA ILE A 19 -78.91 42.78 -51.27
C ILE A 19 -77.54 43.29 -51.75
N VAL A 20 -77.48 44.27 -52.66
CA VAL A 20 -76.21 44.86 -53.11
C VAL A 20 -75.49 45.56 -51.95
N MET A 21 -76.20 46.31 -51.11
CA MET A 21 -75.60 46.94 -49.92
C MET A 21 -75.08 45.89 -48.94
N LEU A 22 -75.80 44.77 -48.74
CA LEU A 22 -75.35 43.66 -47.89
C LEU A 22 -74.11 42.97 -48.46
N VAL A 23 -74.07 42.75 -49.78
CA VAL A 23 -72.90 42.16 -50.46
C VAL A 23 -71.70 43.09 -50.37
N VAL A 24 -71.88 44.40 -50.60
CA VAL A 24 -70.82 45.40 -50.46
C VAL A 24 -70.34 45.50 -49.01
N ALA A 25 -71.24 45.47 -48.03
CA ALA A 25 -70.88 45.47 -46.61
C ALA A 25 -70.14 44.20 -46.20
N MET A 26 -70.56 43.02 -46.69
CA MET A 26 -69.88 41.74 -46.44
C MET A 26 -68.51 41.69 -47.11
N LEU A 27 -68.37 42.17 -48.35
CA LEU A 27 -67.09 42.27 -49.05
C LEU A 27 -66.16 43.28 -48.37
N GLY A 28 -66.70 44.41 -47.92
CA GLY A 28 -65.96 45.41 -47.15
C GLY A 28 -65.48 44.85 -45.81
N HIS A 29 -66.32 44.10 -45.10
CA HIS A 29 -65.96 43.46 -43.84
C HIS A 29 -64.94 42.33 -44.04
N ALA A 30 -65.07 41.52 -45.10
CA ALA A 30 -64.11 40.48 -45.44
C ALA A 30 -62.75 41.06 -45.85
N ALA A 31 -62.72 42.14 -46.63
CA ALA A 31 -61.50 42.86 -46.99
C ALA A 31 -60.85 43.50 -45.75
N TRP A 32 -61.62 44.12 -44.87
CA TRP A 32 -61.15 44.69 -43.62
C TRP A 32 -60.58 43.61 -42.68
N SER A 33 -61.29 42.50 -42.51
CA SER A 33 -60.82 41.38 -41.69
C SER A 33 -59.54 40.76 -42.24
N ARG A 34 -59.43 40.63 -43.58
CA ARG A 34 -58.21 40.15 -44.24
C ARG A 34 -57.04 41.11 -44.07
N HIS A 35 -57.30 42.42 -44.15
CA HIS A 35 -56.30 43.46 -43.90
C HIS A 35 -55.85 43.46 -42.43
N GLN A 36 -56.77 43.36 -41.47
CA GLN A 36 -56.44 43.21 -40.06
C GLN A 36 -55.63 41.94 -39.78
N ARG A 37 -55.98 40.80 -40.39
CA ARG A 37 -55.17 39.59 -40.28
C ARG A 37 -53.79 39.75 -40.90
N SER A 38 -53.66 40.42 -42.03
CA SER A 38 -52.33 40.64 -42.62
C SER A 38 -51.48 41.60 -41.77
N LEU A 39 -52.09 42.63 -41.19
CA LEU A 39 -51.41 43.53 -40.25
C LEU A 39 -50.93 42.77 -39.01
N ASN A 40 -51.79 41.96 -38.38
CA ASN A 40 -51.39 41.14 -37.24
C ASN A 40 -50.26 40.15 -37.60
N VAL A 41 -50.31 39.52 -38.77
CA VAL A 41 -49.23 38.62 -39.23
C VAL A 41 -47.92 39.36 -39.48
N VAL A 42 -47.97 40.59 -39.99
CA VAL A 42 -46.79 41.45 -40.19
C VAL A 42 -46.22 41.89 -38.84
N ASP A 43 -47.07 42.27 -37.88
CA ASP A 43 -46.66 42.66 -36.52
C ASP A 43 -46.07 41.47 -35.76
N ASP A 44 -46.65 40.27 -35.86
CA ASP A 44 -46.12 39.04 -35.27
C ASP A 44 -44.76 38.66 -35.89
N ALA A 45 -44.63 38.76 -37.21
CA ALA A 45 -43.38 38.50 -37.91
C ALA A 45 -42.29 39.53 -37.55
N ALA A 46 -42.63 40.80 -37.43
CA ALA A 46 -41.73 41.86 -37.00
C ALA A 46 -41.27 41.64 -35.55
N SER A 47 -42.19 41.30 -34.66
CA SER A 47 -41.91 41.00 -33.25
C SER A 47 -40.99 39.79 -33.10
N SER A 48 -41.27 38.71 -33.85
CA SER A 48 -40.41 37.53 -33.87
C SER A 48 -39.01 37.83 -34.41
N ALA A 49 -38.89 38.68 -35.44
CA ALA A 49 -37.59 39.08 -35.99
C ALA A 49 -36.78 39.92 -34.98
N LEU A 50 -37.42 40.87 -34.29
CA LEU A 50 -36.78 41.66 -33.23
C LEU A 50 -36.31 40.77 -32.07
N LEU A 51 -37.13 39.79 -31.67
CA LEU A 51 -36.76 38.82 -30.63
C LEU A 51 -35.55 37.99 -31.04
N THR A 52 -35.50 37.51 -32.28
CA THR A 52 -34.34 36.76 -32.80
C THR A 52 -33.07 37.60 -32.78
N ILE A 53 -33.13 38.87 -33.18
CA ILE A 53 -31.97 39.79 -33.13
C ILE A 53 -31.53 40.00 -31.67
N ALA A 54 -32.48 40.31 -30.77
CA ALA A 54 -32.16 40.56 -29.37
C ALA A 54 -31.60 39.32 -28.66
N MET A 55 -32.13 38.13 -28.96
CA MET A 55 -31.58 36.85 -28.49
C MET A 55 -30.19 36.57 -29.06
N SER A 56 -29.92 36.93 -30.32
CA SER A 56 -28.58 36.82 -30.92
C SER A 56 -27.57 37.65 -30.15
N VAL A 57 -27.88 38.92 -29.87
CA VAL A 57 -27.00 39.80 -29.07
C VAL A 57 -26.79 39.26 -27.66
N GLN A 58 -27.84 38.73 -27.02
CA GLN A 58 -27.71 38.12 -25.70
C GLN A 58 -26.83 36.85 -25.74
N ASN A 59 -26.92 36.05 -26.81
CA ASN A 59 -26.06 34.88 -27.01
C ASN A 59 -24.60 35.27 -27.26
N ASP A 60 -24.36 36.37 -27.97
CA ASP A 60 -23.00 36.90 -28.17
C ASP A 60 -22.40 37.39 -26.84
N LEU A 61 -23.20 38.02 -25.97
CA LEU A 61 -22.78 38.36 -24.61
C LEU A 61 -22.48 37.12 -23.76
N ARG A 62 -23.32 36.07 -23.84
CA ARG A 62 -23.04 34.78 -23.19
C ARG A 62 -21.76 34.15 -23.73
N ALA A 63 -21.51 34.21 -25.03
CA ALA A 63 -20.28 33.71 -25.64
C ALA A 63 -19.05 34.51 -25.16
N ALA A 64 -19.15 35.83 -25.06
CA ALA A 64 -18.09 36.68 -24.51
C ALA A 64 -17.82 36.39 -23.02
N ALA A 65 -18.88 36.20 -22.21
CA ALA A 65 -18.74 35.82 -20.80
C ALA A 65 -18.10 34.42 -20.67
N ARG A 66 -18.53 33.45 -21.48
CA ARG A 66 -17.94 32.11 -21.54
C ARG A 66 -16.45 32.17 -21.90
N TYR A 67 -16.07 32.94 -22.91
CA TYR A 67 -14.67 33.11 -23.33
C TYR A 67 -13.81 33.75 -22.22
N ALA A 68 -14.35 34.76 -21.53
CA ALA A 68 -13.68 35.38 -20.39
C ALA A 68 -13.40 34.37 -19.27
N VAL A 69 -14.38 33.52 -18.95
CA VAL A 69 -14.22 32.46 -17.95
C VAL A 69 -13.21 31.41 -18.40
N TYR A 70 -13.23 30.94 -19.64
CA TYR A 70 -12.21 30.00 -20.13
C TYR A 70 -10.80 30.55 -20.02
N ARG A 71 -10.59 31.82 -20.39
CA ARG A 71 -9.27 32.46 -20.28
C ARG A 71 -8.81 32.56 -18.83
N ALA A 72 -9.71 32.93 -17.93
CA ALA A 72 -9.41 33.00 -16.50
C ALA A 72 -9.11 31.61 -15.90
N LEU A 73 -9.90 30.59 -16.26
CA LEU A 73 -9.66 29.21 -15.86
C LEU A 73 -8.28 28.73 -16.31
N TRP A 74 -7.91 28.99 -17.56
CA TRP A 74 -6.59 28.61 -18.08
C TRP A 74 -5.45 29.28 -17.30
N GLU A 75 -5.52 30.61 -17.11
CA GLU A 75 -4.45 31.36 -16.44
C GLU A 75 -4.26 30.95 -14.98
N VAL A 76 -5.37 30.73 -14.25
CA VAL A 76 -5.32 30.29 -12.85
C VAL A 76 -4.89 28.83 -12.74
N SER A 77 -5.41 27.95 -13.60
CA SER A 77 -5.11 26.50 -13.52
C SER A 77 -3.67 26.19 -13.91
N LYS A 78 -3.05 26.97 -14.81
CA LYS A 78 -1.62 26.87 -15.14
C LYS A 78 -0.68 27.31 -14.02
N ASN A 79 -1.21 28.02 -13.02
CA ASN A 79 -0.47 28.60 -11.91
C ASN A 79 -1.16 28.28 -10.59
N ALA A 80 -1.74 27.08 -10.45
CA ALA A 80 -2.63 26.77 -9.34
C ALA A 80 -1.90 26.73 -7.98
N ASP A 81 -0.61 26.43 -8.00
CA ASP A 81 0.34 26.46 -6.89
C ASP A 81 0.56 27.87 -6.30
N ASN A 82 0.41 28.93 -7.09
CA ASN A 82 0.50 30.32 -6.61
C ASN A 82 -0.65 30.74 -5.68
N TYR A 83 -1.66 29.88 -5.49
CA TYR A 83 -2.83 30.16 -4.68
C TYR A 83 -2.92 29.19 -3.50
N GLU A 84 -3.08 29.75 -2.29
CA GLU A 84 -3.05 29.01 -1.03
C GLU A 84 -4.22 28.03 -0.84
N SER A 85 -5.32 28.20 -1.58
CA SER A 85 -6.48 27.31 -1.49
C SER A 85 -7.37 27.34 -2.73
N ASP A 86 -8.12 26.26 -2.87
CA ASP A 86 -9.55 26.20 -3.21
C ASP A 86 -10.22 27.51 -3.63
N GLY A 87 -10.86 28.11 -2.63
CA GLY A 87 -11.61 29.34 -2.81
C GLY A 87 -10.76 30.52 -3.27
N ALA A 88 -9.45 30.55 -2.96
CA ALA A 88 -8.59 31.61 -3.48
C ALA A 88 -8.41 31.51 -5.01
N ARG A 89 -8.33 30.30 -5.56
CA ARG A 89 -8.31 30.06 -7.02
C ARG A 89 -9.61 30.47 -7.67
N GLU A 90 -10.75 30.06 -7.09
CA GLU A 90 -12.09 30.39 -7.59
C GLU A 90 -12.33 31.91 -7.62
N LEU A 91 -11.98 32.62 -6.54
CA LEU A 91 -12.05 34.09 -6.49
C LEU A 91 -11.14 34.76 -7.51
N ALA A 92 -9.94 34.21 -7.75
CA ALA A 92 -9.03 34.71 -8.77
C ALA A 92 -9.62 34.53 -10.18
N ILE A 93 -10.25 33.38 -10.45
CA ILE A 93 -10.96 33.10 -11.72
C ILE A 93 -12.09 34.11 -11.91
N GLU A 94 -12.92 34.34 -10.90
CA GLU A 94 -14.02 35.31 -10.96
C GLU A 94 -13.53 36.73 -11.24
N SER A 95 -12.46 37.14 -10.56
CA SER A 95 -11.85 38.47 -10.73
C SER A 95 -11.23 38.66 -12.11
N LEU A 96 -10.50 37.68 -12.62
CA LEU A 96 -9.90 37.73 -13.96
C LEU A 96 -10.97 37.69 -15.06
N ALA A 97 -11.99 36.83 -14.92
CA ALA A 97 -13.11 36.75 -15.85
C ALA A 97 -13.88 38.08 -15.91
N ALA A 98 -14.11 38.73 -14.76
CA ALA A 98 -14.69 40.07 -14.71
C ALA A 98 -13.86 41.10 -15.49
N GLY A 99 -12.53 41.04 -15.37
CA GLY A 99 -11.59 41.88 -16.12
C GLY A 99 -11.71 41.68 -17.63
N TYR A 100 -11.54 40.44 -18.12
CA TYR A 100 -11.61 40.14 -19.55
C TYR A 100 -12.99 40.42 -20.15
N PHE A 101 -14.06 40.16 -19.40
CA PHE A 101 -15.42 40.44 -19.87
C PHE A 101 -15.68 41.94 -19.96
N ALA A 102 -15.22 42.74 -19.00
CA ALA A 102 -15.33 44.20 -19.04
C ALA A 102 -14.62 44.81 -20.26
N GLU A 103 -13.39 44.36 -20.57
CA GLU A 103 -12.66 44.79 -21.77
C GLU A 103 -13.45 44.52 -23.05
N ARG A 104 -14.13 43.38 -23.14
CA ARG A 104 -14.94 43.03 -24.31
C ARG A 104 -16.25 43.82 -24.35
N MET A 105 -16.89 44.00 -23.20
CA MET A 105 -18.13 44.76 -23.07
C MET A 105 -17.99 46.22 -23.50
N ASP A 106 -16.87 46.88 -23.21
CA ASP A 106 -16.66 48.28 -23.58
C ASP A 106 -16.64 48.47 -25.11
N ALA A 107 -16.24 47.44 -25.86
CA ALA A 107 -16.17 47.47 -27.31
C ALA A 107 -17.52 47.13 -28.00
N LEU A 108 -18.32 46.23 -27.41
CA LEU A 108 -19.51 45.65 -28.05
C LEU A 108 -20.59 46.67 -28.46
N PRO A 109 -20.98 47.67 -27.65
CA PRO A 109 -21.98 48.67 -28.04
C PRO A 109 -21.60 49.42 -29.32
N ILE A 110 -20.31 49.75 -29.48
CA ILE A 110 -19.80 50.46 -30.66
C ILE A 110 -19.88 49.56 -31.89
N VAL A 111 -19.47 48.29 -31.75
CA VAL A 111 -19.50 47.30 -32.83
C VAL A 111 -20.92 47.06 -33.33
N TYR A 112 -21.89 46.81 -32.44
CA TYR A 112 -23.27 46.60 -32.87
C TYR A 112 -23.88 47.85 -33.50
N LYS A 113 -23.62 49.04 -32.95
CA LYS A 113 -24.14 50.28 -33.51
C LYS A 113 -23.58 50.59 -34.91
N GLN A 114 -22.36 50.13 -35.21
CA GLN A 114 -21.77 50.23 -36.55
C GLN A 114 -22.35 49.22 -37.54
N HIS A 115 -22.69 48.01 -37.08
CA HIS A 115 -23.26 46.96 -37.93
C HIS A 115 -24.78 47.10 -38.15
N ASP A 116 -25.53 47.52 -37.13
CA ASP A 116 -26.97 47.72 -37.18
C ASP A 116 -27.40 48.84 -36.22
N ALA A 117 -27.80 49.98 -36.79
CA ALA A 117 -28.21 51.17 -36.02
C ALA A 117 -29.48 50.96 -35.17
N ARG A 118 -30.21 49.87 -35.36
CA ARG A 118 -31.41 49.52 -34.59
C ARG A 118 -31.11 48.88 -33.25
N ILE A 119 -29.87 48.44 -33.03
CA ILE A 119 -29.44 47.75 -31.81
C ILE A 119 -28.79 48.77 -30.87
N GLU A 120 -29.35 48.90 -29.67
CA GLU A 120 -28.78 49.67 -28.58
C GLU A 120 -28.48 48.71 -27.42
N LEU A 121 -27.20 48.59 -27.09
CA LEU A 121 -26.76 47.84 -25.91
C LEU A 121 -26.57 48.82 -24.75
N GLU A 122 -27.54 48.85 -23.85
CA GLU A 122 -27.47 49.66 -22.65
C GLU A 122 -26.82 48.85 -21.54
N LEU A 123 -25.52 49.05 -21.33
CA LEU A 123 -24.76 48.51 -20.21
C LEU A 123 -24.68 49.63 -19.16
N GLY A 124 -25.24 49.43 -17.96
CA GLY A 124 -25.44 50.49 -16.96
C GLY A 124 -24.20 51.38 -16.69
N THR A 125 -24.41 52.61 -16.20
CA THR A 125 -23.38 53.65 -16.09
C THR A 125 -22.14 53.25 -15.25
N SER A 126 -21.01 53.02 -15.94
CA SER A 126 -19.56 53.18 -15.62
C SER A 126 -18.97 52.95 -14.22
N SER A 127 -19.75 52.68 -13.17
CA SER A 127 -19.27 52.52 -11.79
C SER A 127 -19.36 51.09 -11.24
N GLY A 128 -20.19 50.23 -11.84
CA GLY A 128 -20.25 48.80 -11.51
C GLY A 128 -19.44 48.01 -12.53
N ARG A 129 -18.33 47.39 -12.10
CA ARG A 129 -17.71 46.32 -12.90
C ARG A 129 -18.65 45.10 -12.91
N PRO A 130 -18.69 44.32 -14.01
CA PRO A 130 -19.36 43.03 -13.97
C PRO A 130 -18.73 42.15 -12.87
N ALA A 131 -19.55 41.35 -12.21
CA ALA A 131 -19.08 40.36 -11.25
C ALA A 131 -19.37 38.96 -11.79
N PHE A 132 -18.52 38.00 -11.47
CA PHE A 132 -18.74 36.59 -11.79
C PHE A 132 -18.93 35.81 -10.50
N ASP A 133 -19.76 34.78 -10.58
CA ASP A 133 -20.00 33.80 -9.52
C ASP A 133 -19.81 32.43 -10.16
N LEU A 134 -18.72 31.74 -9.79
CA LEU A 134 -18.34 30.44 -10.31
C LEU A 134 -18.89 29.35 -9.39
N ARG A 135 -19.49 28.31 -9.97
CA ARG A 135 -20.02 27.17 -9.21
C ARG A 135 -19.80 25.85 -9.93
N GLU A 136 -19.67 24.79 -9.13
CA GLU A 136 -19.61 23.42 -9.63
C GLU A 136 -21.00 23.00 -10.16
N GLY A 137 -20.99 22.38 -11.33
CA GLY A 137 -22.12 21.66 -11.92
C GLY A 137 -21.94 20.14 -11.83
N ASP A 138 -22.79 19.42 -12.55
CA ASP A 138 -22.69 17.96 -12.60
C ASP A 138 -21.32 17.51 -13.16
N ASP A 139 -20.82 16.35 -12.71
CA ASP A 139 -19.57 15.73 -13.16
C ASP A 139 -18.30 16.62 -13.14
N GLY A 140 -18.29 17.66 -12.32
CA GLY A 140 -17.17 18.59 -12.14
C GLY A 140 -17.09 19.69 -13.19
N TYR A 141 -18.11 19.84 -14.05
CA TYR A 141 -18.21 20.95 -15.01
C TYR A 141 -18.39 22.29 -14.29
N ALA A 142 -17.93 23.37 -14.92
CA ALA A 142 -18.08 24.72 -14.38
C ALA A 142 -19.32 25.45 -14.91
N TRP A 143 -20.01 26.15 -14.02
CA TRP A 143 -21.04 27.14 -14.35
C TRP A 143 -20.60 28.50 -13.85
N ALA A 144 -20.82 29.53 -14.67
CA ALA A 144 -20.58 30.91 -14.24
C ALA A 144 -21.82 31.77 -14.44
N THR A 145 -22.08 32.64 -13.47
CA THR A 145 -23.12 33.67 -13.59
C THR A 145 -22.46 35.04 -13.68
N ALA A 146 -22.50 35.67 -14.86
CA ALA A 146 -22.05 37.04 -15.03
C ALA A 146 -23.17 38.00 -14.59
N ARG A 147 -22.92 38.74 -13.51
CA ARG A 147 -23.79 39.79 -12.97
C ARG A 147 -23.37 41.14 -13.54
N LEU A 148 -24.18 41.63 -14.45
CA LEU A 148 -24.02 42.94 -15.08
C LEU A 148 -24.60 44.05 -14.21
N PRO A 149 -24.19 45.31 -14.41
CA PRO A 149 -24.76 46.44 -13.69
C PRO A 149 -26.28 46.51 -13.83
N SER A 150 -26.96 46.98 -12.79
CA SER A 150 -28.41 47.14 -12.80
C SER A 150 -28.87 47.98 -14.00
N ARG A 151 -30.01 47.61 -14.60
CA ARG A 151 -30.58 48.19 -15.82
C ARG A 151 -29.85 47.83 -17.11
N SER A 152 -28.95 46.84 -17.09
CA SER A 152 -28.36 46.35 -18.34
C SER A 152 -29.42 45.66 -19.19
N ARG A 153 -29.58 46.10 -20.44
CA ARG A 153 -30.59 45.58 -21.38
C ARG A 153 -30.17 45.69 -22.84
N VAL A 154 -30.65 44.74 -23.64
CA VAL A 154 -30.59 44.79 -25.10
C VAL A 154 -31.86 45.46 -25.60
N ARG A 155 -31.73 46.56 -26.34
CA ARG A 155 -32.84 47.26 -26.97
C ARG A 155 -32.73 47.14 -28.48
N VAL A 156 -33.80 46.69 -29.13
CA VAL A 156 -33.86 46.56 -30.59
C VAL A 156 -35.14 47.21 -31.11
N SER A 157 -35.02 48.11 -32.08
CA SER A 157 -36.16 48.77 -32.71
C SER A 157 -36.43 48.30 -34.14
N SER A 158 -37.67 48.45 -34.60
CA SER A 158 -38.00 48.37 -36.03
C SER A 158 -37.39 49.56 -36.78
N TRP A 159 -37.23 49.45 -38.10
CA TRP A 159 -36.63 50.51 -38.93
C TRP A 159 -37.38 51.85 -38.88
N ASP A 160 -38.68 51.81 -38.62
CA ASP A 160 -39.57 52.96 -38.46
C ASP A 160 -39.79 53.36 -36.99
N ASN A 161 -39.12 52.68 -36.04
CA ASN A 161 -39.28 52.82 -34.60
C ASN A 161 -40.71 52.61 -34.06
N SER A 162 -41.59 51.97 -34.82
CA SER A 162 -42.96 51.66 -34.39
C SER A 162 -43.02 50.56 -33.33
N LEU A 163 -42.04 49.64 -33.33
CA LEU A 163 -41.89 48.57 -32.36
C LEU A 163 -40.51 48.64 -31.70
N VAL A 164 -40.48 48.50 -30.38
CA VAL A 164 -39.24 48.46 -29.58
C VAL A 164 -39.33 47.27 -28.65
N LEU A 165 -38.35 46.38 -28.73
CA LEU A 165 -38.17 45.27 -27.80
C LEU A 165 -37.05 45.61 -26.83
N GLU A 166 -37.28 45.37 -25.55
CA GLU A 166 -36.28 45.49 -24.49
C GLU A 166 -36.15 44.15 -23.76
N LEU A 167 -34.95 43.57 -23.76
CA LEU A 167 -34.64 42.35 -23.03
C LEU A 167 -33.63 42.66 -21.91
N PRO A 168 -33.96 42.38 -20.64
CA PRO A 168 -33.01 42.54 -19.54
C PRO A 168 -31.87 41.53 -19.68
N CYS A 169 -30.65 41.97 -19.38
CA CYS A 169 -29.45 41.13 -19.42
C CYS A 169 -28.61 41.22 -18.14
N GLU A 170 -29.22 41.53 -17.00
CA GLU A 170 -28.50 41.70 -15.72
C GLU A 170 -27.78 40.45 -15.22
N ASN A 171 -28.30 39.25 -15.54
CA ASN A 171 -27.69 37.98 -15.16
C ASN A 171 -27.55 37.10 -16.40
N LEU A 172 -26.32 36.78 -16.76
CA LEU A 172 -26.01 35.86 -17.85
C LEU A 172 -25.43 34.58 -17.24
N GLU A 173 -26.24 33.53 -17.24
CA GLU A 173 -25.78 32.20 -16.87
C GLU A 173 -25.11 31.55 -18.08
N VAL A 174 -23.89 31.03 -17.88
CA VAL A 174 -23.10 30.38 -18.90
C VAL A 174 -22.56 29.04 -18.39
N PHE A 175 -22.88 27.99 -19.14
CA PHE A 175 -22.21 26.70 -19.01
C PHE A 175 -20.82 26.80 -19.63
N ILE A 176 -19.83 26.28 -18.92
CA ILE A 176 -18.44 26.16 -19.36
C ILE A 176 -18.18 24.67 -19.60
N ASP A 177 -17.89 24.32 -20.85
CA ASP A 177 -17.57 22.96 -21.25
C ASP A 177 -16.13 22.63 -20.84
N SER A 178 -15.92 22.52 -19.53
CA SER A 178 -14.64 22.26 -18.88
C SER A 178 -14.89 21.69 -17.49
N ARG A 179 -14.26 20.55 -17.19
CA ARG A 179 -14.39 19.88 -15.89
C ARG A 179 -13.38 20.42 -14.86
N TYR A 180 -13.30 21.75 -14.70
CA TYR A 180 -12.34 22.40 -13.79
C TYR A 180 -12.35 21.83 -12.38
N PHE A 181 -13.53 21.61 -11.80
CA PHE A 181 -13.66 21.10 -10.42
C PHE A 181 -13.23 19.64 -10.31
N LEU A 182 -13.38 18.84 -11.38
CA LEU A 182 -12.82 17.50 -11.45
C LEU A 182 -11.28 17.55 -11.41
N LEU A 183 -10.66 18.38 -12.25
CA LEU A 183 -9.20 18.53 -12.29
C LEU A 183 -8.66 18.99 -10.92
N GLN A 184 -9.26 20.02 -10.34
CA GLN A 184 -8.89 20.55 -9.04
C GLN A 184 -8.97 19.48 -7.94
N ARG A 185 -10.07 18.70 -7.89
CA ARG A 185 -10.25 17.62 -6.92
C ARG A 185 -9.21 16.52 -7.10
N ARG A 186 -9.00 16.04 -8.32
CA ARG A 186 -8.03 14.96 -8.60
C ARG A 186 -6.60 15.38 -8.28
N MET A 187 -6.20 16.60 -8.62
CA MET A 187 -4.88 17.11 -8.28
C MET A 187 -4.68 17.20 -6.76
N ARG A 188 -5.72 17.60 -6.01
CA ARG A 188 -5.67 17.60 -4.55
C ARG A 188 -5.51 16.18 -3.99
N GLU A 189 -6.30 15.21 -4.49
CA GLU A 189 -6.17 13.80 -4.11
C GLU A 189 -4.75 13.26 -4.38
N PHE A 190 -4.13 13.67 -5.48
CA PHE A 190 -2.75 13.31 -5.83
C PHE A 190 -1.74 13.87 -4.82
N ILE A 191 -1.83 15.17 -4.50
CA ILE A 191 -0.93 15.85 -3.57
C ILE A 191 -1.09 15.29 -2.15
N ASP A 192 -2.33 15.13 -1.67
CA ASP A 192 -2.64 14.57 -0.35
C ASP A 192 -2.14 13.12 -0.24
N GLY A 193 -2.12 12.39 -1.36
CA GLY A 193 -1.69 11.00 -1.45
C GLY A 193 -0.20 10.79 -1.72
N LEU A 194 0.62 11.84 -1.91
CA LEU A 194 2.01 11.72 -2.39
C LEU A 194 2.92 10.79 -1.57
N GLY A 195 2.61 10.59 -0.27
CA GLY A 195 3.32 9.63 0.58
C GLY A 195 3.21 8.17 0.11
N SER A 196 2.21 7.84 -0.72
CA SER A 196 2.04 6.53 -1.34
C SER A 196 3.20 6.20 -2.29
N VAL A 197 3.77 7.20 -2.99
CA VAL A 197 4.87 7.02 -3.94
C VAL A 197 6.09 6.44 -3.21
N GLY A 198 6.46 7.04 -2.09
CA GLY A 198 7.56 6.56 -1.25
C GLY A 198 7.31 5.14 -0.73
N THR A 199 6.05 4.81 -0.41
CA THR A 199 5.65 3.48 0.06
C THR A 199 5.72 2.44 -1.07
N LYS A 200 5.19 2.74 -2.27
CA LYS A 200 5.26 1.85 -3.44
C LYS A 200 6.72 1.60 -3.85
N TRP A 201 7.53 2.65 -3.90
CA TRP A 201 8.97 2.56 -4.16
C TRP A 201 9.69 1.67 -3.12
N ALA A 202 9.39 1.87 -1.83
CA ALA A 202 9.92 1.04 -0.75
C ALA A 202 9.62 -0.45 -0.92
N VAL A 203 8.38 -0.77 -1.29
CA VAL A 203 7.93 -2.14 -1.53
C VAL A 203 8.66 -2.77 -2.72
N MET A 204 8.88 -2.02 -3.81
CA MET A 204 9.65 -2.50 -4.97
C MET A 204 11.12 -2.79 -4.60
N GLU A 205 11.77 -1.88 -3.86
CA GLU A 205 13.15 -2.12 -3.36
C GLU A 205 13.22 -3.32 -2.43
N TYR A 206 12.26 -3.46 -1.51
CA TYR A 206 12.19 -4.61 -0.62
C TYR A 206 12.04 -5.90 -1.40
N THR A 207 11.09 -5.97 -2.34
CA THR A 207 10.82 -7.17 -3.12
C THR A 207 12.05 -7.59 -3.92
N ALA A 208 12.74 -6.65 -4.57
CA ALA A 208 13.96 -6.94 -5.33
C ALA A 208 15.12 -7.40 -4.43
N ALA A 209 15.38 -6.70 -3.32
CA ALA A 209 16.46 -7.06 -2.40
C ALA A 209 16.19 -8.40 -1.70
N TRP A 210 14.95 -8.66 -1.37
CA TRP A 210 14.54 -9.90 -0.72
C TRP A 210 14.62 -11.09 -1.68
N ALA A 211 14.16 -10.93 -2.92
CA ALA A 211 14.36 -11.93 -3.98
C ALA A 211 15.85 -12.21 -4.22
N GLY A 212 16.69 -11.16 -4.26
CA GLY A 212 18.13 -11.30 -4.37
C GLY A 212 18.75 -12.11 -3.22
N ALA A 213 18.34 -11.85 -1.98
CA ALA A 213 18.85 -12.55 -0.81
C ALA A 213 18.47 -14.04 -0.78
N TRP A 214 17.26 -14.39 -1.21
CA TRP A 214 16.72 -15.74 -1.09
C TRP A 214 16.91 -16.63 -2.32
N LEU A 215 16.87 -16.05 -3.52
CA LEU A 215 16.92 -16.80 -4.78
C LEU A 215 18.29 -16.73 -5.45
N LEU A 216 18.98 -15.59 -5.34
CA LEU A 216 20.24 -15.33 -6.03
C LEU A 216 21.47 -15.36 -5.11
N GLU A 217 21.25 -15.50 -3.79
CA GLU A 217 22.29 -15.40 -2.75
C GLU A 217 23.14 -14.12 -2.90
N LYS A 218 22.54 -13.07 -3.48
CA LYS A 218 23.18 -11.81 -3.80
C LYS A 218 22.16 -10.68 -3.84
N VAL A 219 22.40 -9.66 -3.02
CA VAL A 219 21.67 -8.40 -3.04
C VAL A 219 22.52 -7.36 -3.74
N THR A 220 22.02 -6.87 -4.88
CA THR A 220 22.63 -5.77 -5.60
C THR A 220 21.85 -4.50 -5.29
N MET A 221 22.53 -3.43 -4.88
CA MET A 221 21.92 -2.10 -4.77
C MET A 221 22.42 -1.23 -5.92
N SER A 222 21.49 -0.69 -6.69
CA SER A 222 21.81 0.12 -7.87
C SER A 222 20.99 1.40 -7.89
N ALA A 223 21.69 2.53 -7.99
CA ALA A 223 21.05 3.82 -8.17
C ALA A 223 20.20 3.86 -9.46
N SER A 224 20.59 3.14 -10.52
CA SER A 224 19.77 3.04 -11.73
C SER A 224 18.45 2.34 -11.41
N ARG A 225 18.49 1.16 -10.80
CA ARG A 225 17.27 0.42 -10.42
C ARG A 225 16.34 1.22 -9.51
N SER A 226 16.88 1.92 -8.50
CA SER A 226 16.04 2.77 -7.64
C SER A 226 15.38 3.91 -8.39
N LYS A 227 16.06 4.51 -9.37
CA LYS A 227 15.44 5.53 -10.22
C LYS A 227 14.27 4.93 -10.99
N ALA A 228 14.47 3.78 -11.64
CA ALA A 228 13.43 3.07 -12.35
C ALA A 228 12.23 2.72 -11.45
N PHE A 229 12.46 2.21 -10.24
CA PHE A 229 11.39 1.89 -9.30
C PHE A 229 10.65 3.14 -8.81
N PHE A 230 11.34 4.27 -8.64
CA PHE A 230 10.69 5.52 -8.26
C PHE A 230 9.81 6.07 -9.40
N GLU A 231 10.30 6.06 -10.64
CA GLU A 231 9.53 6.43 -11.84
C GLU A 231 8.25 5.58 -11.97
N LEU A 232 8.36 4.27 -11.76
CA LEU A 232 7.22 3.35 -11.76
C LEU A 232 6.26 3.63 -10.60
N ALA A 233 6.77 3.86 -9.39
CA ALA A 233 5.94 4.18 -8.23
C ALA A 233 5.16 5.50 -8.42
N TRP A 234 5.76 6.49 -9.10
CA TRP A 234 5.10 7.74 -9.45
C TRP A 234 3.98 7.50 -10.48
N ALA A 235 4.28 6.80 -11.58
CA ALA A 235 3.30 6.47 -12.62
C ALA A 235 2.12 5.64 -12.09
N GLU A 236 2.38 4.72 -11.15
CA GLU A 236 1.35 3.95 -10.46
C GLU A 236 0.46 4.83 -9.56
N HIS A 237 1.03 5.85 -8.90
CA HIS A 237 0.25 6.82 -8.13
C HIS A 237 -0.60 7.72 -9.04
N GLU A 238 -0.08 8.15 -10.17
CA GLU A 238 -0.85 8.87 -11.19
C GLU A 238 -2.03 8.03 -11.69
N LEU A 239 -1.78 6.76 -12.03
CA LEU A 239 -2.82 5.86 -12.53
C LEU A 239 -3.97 5.70 -11.54
N ASP A 240 -3.66 5.50 -10.27
CA ASP A 240 -4.67 5.32 -9.20
C ASP A 240 -5.58 6.55 -9.05
N ILE A 241 -5.02 7.76 -9.17
CA ILE A 241 -5.75 9.00 -8.91
C ILE A 241 -6.42 9.54 -10.18
N PHE A 242 -5.69 9.55 -11.29
CA PHE A 242 -6.11 10.16 -12.55
C PHE A 242 -6.72 9.18 -13.55
N GLY A 243 -6.60 7.86 -13.31
CA GLY A 243 -6.94 6.83 -14.30
C GLY A 243 -5.99 6.80 -15.49
N SER A 244 -4.84 7.46 -15.39
CA SER A 244 -3.80 7.51 -16.43
C SER A 244 -2.45 7.91 -15.82
N ALA A 245 -1.37 7.72 -16.57
CA ALA A 245 -0.01 8.12 -16.19
C ALA A 245 0.75 8.69 -17.40
N ASP A 246 1.82 9.46 -17.14
CA ASP A 246 2.76 9.92 -18.17
C ASP A 246 3.71 8.78 -18.60
N HIS A 247 3.12 7.74 -19.20
CA HIS A 247 3.83 6.54 -19.67
C HIS A 247 4.97 6.83 -20.65
N VAL A 248 4.93 7.95 -21.41
CA VAL A 248 6.02 8.33 -22.32
C VAL A 248 7.24 8.77 -21.51
N ALA A 249 7.04 9.60 -20.49
CA ALA A 249 8.09 10.01 -19.58
C ALA A 249 8.65 8.83 -18.80
N THR A 250 7.78 7.98 -18.26
CA THR A 250 8.19 6.76 -17.53
C THR A 250 9.03 5.83 -18.41
N VAL A 251 8.62 5.57 -19.66
CA VAL A 251 9.42 4.77 -20.61
C VAL A 251 10.77 5.42 -20.89
N GLY A 252 10.81 6.73 -21.12
CA GLY A 252 12.05 7.48 -21.31
C GLY A 252 12.99 7.35 -20.10
N GLY A 253 12.46 7.57 -18.89
CA GLY A 253 13.19 7.40 -17.64
C GLY A 253 13.73 5.99 -17.45
N LEU A 254 12.93 4.96 -17.76
CA LEU A 254 13.37 3.56 -17.71
C LEU A 254 14.50 3.26 -18.71
N ILE A 255 14.42 3.77 -19.95
CA ILE A 255 15.45 3.58 -20.99
C ILE A 255 16.74 4.34 -20.66
N ASP A 256 16.64 5.61 -20.26
CA ASP A 256 17.81 6.44 -19.91
C ASP A 256 18.55 5.85 -18.70
N THR A 257 17.82 5.20 -17.80
CA THR A 257 18.35 4.53 -16.63
C THR A 257 19.12 3.25 -16.96
N THR A 258 18.80 2.58 -18.07
CA THR A 258 19.51 1.37 -18.54
C THR A 258 20.60 1.67 -19.57
N ALA A 259 20.61 2.89 -20.14
CA ALA A 259 21.64 3.39 -21.05
C ALA A 259 23.00 3.56 -20.35
N GLY A 260 23.68 2.44 -20.10
CA GLY A 260 24.98 2.39 -19.44
C GLY A 260 25.26 1.07 -18.71
N THR A 261 24.23 0.28 -18.41
CA THR A 261 24.35 -1.02 -17.73
C THR A 261 24.26 -2.21 -18.70
N GLY A 262 23.76 -2.00 -19.92
CA GLY A 262 23.54 -3.06 -20.91
C GLY A 262 22.26 -3.87 -20.67
N GLU A 263 21.43 -3.44 -19.72
CA GLU A 263 20.10 -3.98 -19.42
C GLU A 263 19.04 -3.29 -20.31
N THR A 264 17.91 -3.95 -20.54
CA THR A 264 16.75 -3.40 -21.24
C THR A 264 15.64 -3.02 -20.24
N SER A 265 14.67 -2.21 -20.67
CA SER A 265 13.46 -1.96 -19.88
C SER A 265 12.71 -3.26 -19.56
N GLU A 266 12.74 -4.24 -20.48
CA GLU A 266 12.27 -5.60 -20.26
C GLU A 266 13.06 -6.34 -19.18
N ASP A 267 14.37 -6.12 -19.04
CA ASP A 267 15.18 -6.78 -18.01
C ASP A 267 14.80 -6.29 -16.60
N ILE A 268 14.64 -4.97 -16.40
CA ILE A 268 14.19 -4.39 -15.11
C ILE A 268 12.77 -4.85 -14.75
N LEU A 269 11.87 -4.87 -15.73
CA LEU A 269 10.52 -5.38 -15.54
C LEU A 269 10.59 -6.90 -15.26
N SER A 270 11.42 -7.66 -15.96
CA SER A 270 11.57 -9.10 -15.72
C SER A 270 12.18 -9.42 -14.36
N ASP A 271 13.06 -8.58 -13.80
CA ASP A 271 13.57 -8.72 -12.43
C ASP A 271 12.45 -8.54 -11.38
N LEU A 272 11.45 -7.69 -11.65
CA LEU A 272 10.23 -7.57 -10.85
C LEU A 272 9.30 -8.79 -11.05
N PHE A 273 9.23 -9.35 -12.26
CA PHE A 273 8.21 -10.34 -12.66
C PHE A 273 8.66 -11.82 -12.68
N ASN A 274 9.95 -12.14 -12.66
CA ASN A 274 10.45 -13.52 -12.71
C ASN A 274 10.53 -14.23 -11.37
N THR A 275 10.03 -13.63 -10.29
CA THR A 275 9.86 -14.31 -9.00
C THR A 275 8.62 -15.23 -9.04
N THR A 276 8.63 -16.20 -9.98
CA THR A 276 7.70 -17.34 -10.02
C THR A 276 7.78 -18.22 -8.77
N VAL A 277 8.77 -17.98 -7.91
CA VAL A 277 8.79 -18.46 -6.54
C VAL A 277 8.28 -17.32 -5.67
N VAL A 278 6.97 -17.32 -5.37
CA VAL A 278 6.43 -16.60 -4.21
C VAL A 278 7.08 -17.25 -2.99
N VAL A 279 8.29 -16.84 -2.67
CA VAL A 279 8.84 -17.12 -1.35
C VAL A 279 7.84 -16.40 -0.42
N THR A 280 7.33 -17.11 0.57
CA THR A 280 6.38 -16.54 1.53
C THR A 280 7.18 -16.18 2.78
N PRO A 281 7.07 -14.96 3.34
CA PRO A 281 7.73 -14.65 4.60
C PRO A 281 7.28 -15.62 5.71
N LEU A 282 8.08 -15.73 6.77
CA LEU A 282 7.76 -16.59 7.90
C LEU A 282 6.63 -15.97 8.71
N ARG A 283 5.46 -16.62 8.76
CA ARG A 283 4.30 -16.05 9.44
C ARG A 283 4.48 -16.16 10.94
N THR A 284 4.01 -15.15 11.66
CA THR A 284 3.95 -15.18 13.14
C THR A 284 3.25 -16.45 13.65
N ALA A 285 2.17 -16.89 12.99
CA ALA A 285 1.45 -18.11 13.33
C ALA A 285 2.30 -19.40 13.17
N ASP A 286 3.21 -19.44 12.19
CA ASP A 286 4.09 -20.59 11.99
C ASP A 286 5.11 -20.68 13.13
N VAL A 287 5.66 -19.54 13.57
CA VAL A 287 6.58 -19.46 14.72
C VAL A 287 5.88 -19.82 16.03
N GLU A 288 4.63 -19.38 16.22
CA GLU A 288 3.81 -19.78 17.36
C GLU A 288 3.59 -21.29 17.41
N ALA A 289 3.21 -21.90 16.28
CA ALA A 289 3.04 -23.34 16.19
C ALA A 289 4.34 -24.10 16.51
N MET A 290 5.50 -23.60 16.09
CA MET A 290 6.80 -24.16 16.48
C MET A 290 7.02 -24.08 18.00
N GLY A 291 6.74 -22.92 18.60
CA GLY A 291 6.84 -22.70 20.04
C GLY A 291 5.98 -23.66 20.86
N GLU A 292 4.77 -23.96 20.39
CA GLU A 292 3.87 -24.90 21.07
C GLU A 292 4.43 -26.32 21.19
N TYR A 293 5.14 -26.83 20.17
CA TYR A 293 5.79 -28.15 20.27
C TYR A 293 6.92 -28.15 21.30
N VAL A 294 7.70 -27.07 21.36
CA VAL A 294 8.77 -26.91 22.36
C VAL A 294 8.17 -26.82 23.77
N ASP A 295 7.04 -26.14 23.93
CA ASP A 295 6.32 -26.03 25.20
C ASP A 295 5.80 -27.38 25.70
N ARG A 296 5.18 -28.17 24.81
CA ARG A 296 4.76 -29.53 25.14
C ARG A 296 5.93 -30.42 25.52
N ALA A 297 7.07 -30.29 24.84
CA ALA A 297 8.28 -31.03 25.19
C ALA A 297 8.84 -30.64 26.57
N LEU A 298 8.86 -29.34 26.89
CA LEU A 298 9.28 -28.83 28.19
C LEU A 298 8.35 -29.27 29.32
N GLU A 299 7.04 -29.29 29.08
CA GLU A 299 6.02 -29.79 30.01
C GLU A 299 6.25 -31.27 30.33
N ALA A 300 6.43 -32.11 29.30
CA ALA A 300 6.75 -33.52 29.49
C ALA A 300 8.03 -33.72 30.32
N LEU A 301 9.10 -32.95 30.08
CA LEU A 301 10.30 -33.03 30.92
C LEU A 301 10.07 -32.54 32.37
N ALA A 302 9.14 -31.62 32.61
CA ALA A 302 8.74 -31.21 33.95
C ALA A 302 7.98 -32.33 34.68
N GLU A 303 7.10 -33.04 33.98
CA GLU A 303 6.42 -34.23 34.49
C GLU A 303 7.41 -35.36 34.77
N ALA A 304 8.41 -35.57 33.90
CA ALA A 304 9.48 -36.53 34.12
C ALA A 304 10.29 -36.23 35.39
N SER A 305 10.65 -34.96 35.63
CA SER A 305 11.31 -34.56 36.89
C SER A 305 10.45 -34.83 38.11
N THR A 306 9.14 -34.55 38.02
CA THR A 306 8.19 -34.77 39.11
C THR A 306 8.06 -36.26 39.42
N ALA A 307 7.99 -37.10 38.40
CA ALA A 307 7.95 -38.55 38.54
C ALA A 307 9.23 -39.11 39.18
N LEU A 308 10.42 -38.61 38.82
CA LEU A 308 11.67 -39.00 39.47
C LEU A 308 11.74 -38.61 40.95
N MET A 309 11.27 -37.41 41.30
CA MET A 309 11.19 -36.99 42.71
C MET A 309 10.24 -37.90 43.50
N LYS A 310 9.11 -38.30 42.91
CA LYS A 310 8.21 -39.28 43.52
C LYS A 310 8.88 -40.64 43.70
N ALA A 311 9.65 -41.13 42.73
CA ALA A 311 10.37 -42.40 42.86
C ALA A 311 11.30 -42.40 44.08
N ASN A 312 12.05 -41.31 44.28
CA ASN A 312 12.91 -41.14 45.46
C ASN A 312 12.10 -41.11 46.76
N GLU A 313 10.97 -40.41 46.76
CA GLU A 313 10.07 -40.32 47.91
C GLU A 313 9.45 -41.67 48.28
N HIS A 314 9.07 -42.49 47.30
CA HIS A 314 8.53 -43.83 47.53
C HIS A 314 9.58 -44.72 48.20
N VAL A 315 10.82 -44.73 47.72
CA VAL A 315 11.90 -45.51 48.36
C VAL A 315 12.23 -44.98 49.76
N ARG A 316 12.23 -43.66 49.96
CA ARG A 316 12.40 -43.05 51.28
C ARG A 316 11.33 -43.52 52.27
N ARG A 317 10.06 -43.52 51.87
CA ARG A 317 8.96 -44.05 52.70
C ARG A 317 9.14 -45.53 53.04
N GLY A 318 9.62 -46.33 52.08
CA GLY A 318 9.95 -47.73 52.32
C GLY A 318 11.05 -47.89 53.38
N SER A 319 12.08 -47.06 53.34
CA SER A 319 13.17 -47.03 54.34
C SER A 319 12.68 -46.52 55.71
N ASP A 320 11.89 -45.46 55.74
CA ASP A 320 11.32 -44.89 56.98
C ASP A 320 10.36 -45.87 57.68
N ALA A 321 9.61 -46.67 56.92
CA ALA A 321 8.70 -47.69 57.46
C ALA A 321 9.43 -48.82 58.22
N LEU A 322 10.73 -49.00 57.97
CA LEU A 322 11.57 -49.96 58.70
C LEU A 322 12.10 -49.36 60.01
N THR A 323 12.53 -48.09 59.98
CA THR A 323 13.10 -47.40 61.14
C THR A 323 12.07 -46.96 62.20
N GLN A 324 10.78 -46.82 61.85
CA GLN A 324 9.73 -46.35 62.76
C GLN A 324 9.03 -47.43 63.61
N LYS A 325 9.52 -48.68 63.65
CA LYS A 325 8.78 -49.78 64.32
C LYS A 325 8.94 -49.84 65.86
N PRO A 326 7.87 -50.20 66.60
CA PRO A 326 7.95 -50.53 68.03
C PRO A 326 8.66 -51.86 68.29
N GLU A 327 9.43 -51.94 69.38
CA GLU A 327 10.33 -53.04 69.81
C GLU A 327 9.73 -54.48 69.91
N ASN A 328 8.47 -54.71 69.54
CA ASN A 328 7.76 -55.99 69.75
C ASN A 328 7.14 -56.64 68.49
N MET A 329 7.53 -56.26 67.27
CA MET A 329 7.08 -56.95 66.06
C MET A 329 7.95 -58.18 65.73
N ASN A 330 7.53 -59.36 66.21
CA ASN A 330 8.07 -60.66 65.78
C ASN A 330 7.58 -61.11 64.38
N ASN A 331 6.83 -60.28 63.65
CA ASN A 331 6.27 -60.61 62.34
C ASN A 331 6.73 -59.60 61.28
N ILE A 332 7.57 -60.06 60.35
CA ILE A 332 8.20 -59.27 59.29
C ILE A 332 7.21 -58.93 58.17
N GLY A 333 6.15 -59.73 57.99
CA GLY A 333 5.18 -59.64 56.89
C GLY A 333 4.69 -58.22 56.57
N PRO A 334 4.15 -57.44 57.53
CA PRO A 334 3.64 -56.09 57.24
C PRO A 334 4.72 -55.06 56.85
N ALA A 335 5.97 -55.22 57.31
CA ALA A 335 7.06 -54.35 56.84
C ALA A 335 7.47 -54.71 55.42
N LEU A 336 7.55 -56.01 55.15
CA LEU A 336 7.88 -56.54 53.83
C LEU A 336 6.87 -56.09 52.78
N GLU A 337 5.57 -56.16 53.08
CA GLU A 337 4.50 -55.67 52.20
C GLU A 337 4.61 -54.17 51.91
N ASN A 338 4.90 -53.36 52.93
CA ASN A 338 5.08 -51.91 52.76
C ASN A 338 6.31 -51.57 51.91
N VAL A 339 7.43 -52.29 52.09
CA VAL A 339 8.65 -52.12 51.30
C VAL A 339 8.41 -52.56 49.85
N GLN A 340 7.77 -53.71 49.63
CA GLN A 340 7.44 -54.19 48.28
C GLN A 340 6.49 -53.24 47.55
N ALA A 341 5.47 -52.71 48.24
CA ALA A 341 4.58 -51.69 47.67
C ALA A 341 5.34 -50.40 47.32
N ALA A 342 6.20 -49.90 48.21
CA ALA A 342 7.01 -48.71 47.98
C ALA A 342 7.97 -48.88 46.80
N LEU A 343 8.62 -50.05 46.66
CA LEU A 343 9.49 -50.34 45.52
C LEU A 343 8.68 -50.48 44.22
N GLY A 344 7.48 -51.07 44.26
CA GLY A 344 6.57 -51.12 43.12
C GLY A 344 6.14 -49.74 42.63
N ASP A 345 5.77 -48.85 43.55
CA ASP A 345 5.42 -47.45 43.24
C ASP A 345 6.62 -46.66 42.71
N ALA A 346 7.83 -46.94 43.23
CA ALA A 346 9.07 -46.32 42.75
C ALA A 346 9.40 -46.75 41.32
N ILE A 347 9.29 -48.05 41.00
CA ILE A 347 9.43 -48.57 39.62
C ILE A 347 8.43 -47.89 38.71
N GLY A 348 7.14 -47.87 39.12
CA GLY A 348 6.10 -47.19 38.36
C GLY A 348 6.47 -45.73 38.06
N SER A 349 6.93 -44.99 39.06
CA SER A 349 7.37 -43.59 38.91
C SER A 349 8.56 -43.41 37.97
N VAL A 350 9.53 -44.34 37.96
CA VAL A 350 10.64 -44.33 36.98
C VAL A 350 10.12 -44.62 35.57
N THR A 351 9.19 -45.57 35.40
CA THR A 351 8.53 -45.83 34.11
C THR A 351 7.76 -44.61 33.61
N TRP A 352 7.03 -43.89 34.47
CA TRP A 352 6.39 -42.62 34.11
C TRP A 352 7.41 -41.59 33.65
N ALA A 353 8.51 -41.42 34.38
CA ALA A 353 9.57 -40.49 33.98
C ALA A 353 10.14 -40.82 32.60
N ARG A 354 10.33 -42.11 32.31
CA ARG A 354 10.79 -42.61 31.01
C ARG A 354 9.81 -42.28 29.89
N ASN A 355 8.52 -42.53 30.10
CA ASN A 355 7.47 -42.24 29.11
C ASN A 355 7.44 -40.75 28.77
N HIS A 356 7.54 -39.87 29.77
CA HIS A 356 7.54 -38.43 29.55
C HIS A 356 8.83 -37.93 28.85
N VAL A 357 9.99 -38.57 29.08
CA VAL A 357 11.21 -38.28 28.30
C VAL A 357 11.03 -38.69 26.83
N SER A 358 10.40 -39.83 26.56
CA SER A 358 10.05 -40.25 25.19
C SER A 358 8.99 -39.35 24.55
N GLU A 359 8.05 -38.82 25.33
CA GLU A 359 7.08 -37.85 24.85
C GLU A 359 7.75 -36.53 24.43
N ALA A 360 8.73 -36.04 25.20
CA ALA A 360 9.51 -34.86 24.81
C ALA A 360 10.25 -35.06 23.48
N ASP A 361 10.83 -36.23 23.25
CA ASP A 361 11.44 -36.63 21.97
C ASP A 361 10.41 -36.60 20.83
N GLN A 362 9.25 -37.18 21.06
CA GLN A 362 8.16 -37.21 20.09
C GLN A 362 7.66 -35.81 19.72
N GLN A 363 7.50 -34.91 20.70
CA GLN A 363 7.09 -33.53 20.45
C GLN A 363 8.14 -32.78 19.61
N PHE A 364 9.42 -33.02 19.85
CA PHE A 364 10.50 -32.42 19.07
C PHE A 364 10.58 -32.97 17.63
N GLU A 365 10.36 -34.27 17.43
CA GLU A 365 10.28 -34.83 16.08
C GLU A 365 9.02 -34.34 15.34
N GLN A 366 7.90 -34.13 16.04
CA GLN A 366 6.71 -33.51 15.45
C GLN A 366 6.94 -32.05 15.01
N LEU A 367 7.76 -31.30 15.74
CA LEU A 367 8.22 -29.96 15.33
C LEU A 367 8.99 -30.05 14.01
N ILE A 368 9.97 -30.96 13.91
CA ILE A 368 10.75 -31.16 12.67
C ILE A 368 9.83 -31.52 11.50
N ASP A 369 8.90 -32.46 11.72
CA ASP A 369 7.92 -32.87 10.72
C ASP A 369 7.00 -31.72 10.27
N PHE A 370 6.54 -30.89 11.20
CA PHE A 370 5.73 -29.70 10.91
C PHE A 370 6.48 -28.74 9.99
N ILE A 371 7.76 -28.50 10.30
CA ILE A 371 8.61 -27.61 9.50
C ILE A 371 8.89 -28.22 8.12
N ALA A 372 9.20 -29.52 8.06
CA ALA A 372 9.44 -30.25 6.81
C ALA A 372 8.23 -30.23 5.86
N ARG A 373 7.01 -30.41 6.38
CA ARG A 373 5.78 -30.34 5.57
C ARG A 373 5.56 -28.94 5.00
N SER A 374 5.88 -27.92 5.78
CA SER A 374 5.76 -26.53 5.39
C SER A 374 6.87 -26.08 4.42
N ALA A 375 8.03 -26.74 4.46
CA ALA A 375 9.16 -26.49 3.55
C ALA A 375 8.81 -26.68 2.07
N GLY A 376 7.92 -27.63 1.74
CA GLY A 376 7.49 -27.87 0.37
C GLY A 376 6.77 -26.69 -0.29
N GLN A 377 6.32 -25.71 0.50
CA GLN A 377 5.65 -24.49 0.04
C GLN A 377 6.40 -23.21 0.43
N ASN A 378 7.43 -23.30 1.28
CA ASN A 378 8.15 -22.14 1.81
C ASN A 378 9.64 -22.43 1.99
N MET A 379 10.50 -21.73 1.23
CA MET A 379 11.96 -21.90 1.31
C MET A 379 12.54 -21.55 2.69
N ILE A 380 11.92 -20.63 3.42
CA ILE A 380 12.34 -20.25 4.78
C ILE A 380 12.16 -21.46 5.72
N MET A 381 11.02 -22.14 5.63
CA MET A 381 10.76 -23.37 6.39
C MET A 381 11.74 -24.48 5.99
N GLY A 382 12.15 -24.56 4.71
CA GLY A 382 13.21 -25.45 4.26
C GLY A 382 14.55 -25.19 4.94
N ALA A 383 14.99 -23.93 4.98
CA ALA A 383 16.24 -23.56 5.64
C ALA A 383 16.21 -23.76 7.17
N LEU A 384 15.05 -23.54 7.82
CA LEU A 384 14.86 -23.87 9.24
C LEU A 384 14.97 -25.38 9.48
N HIS A 385 14.34 -26.19 8.62
CA HIS A 385 14.42 -27.65 8.71
C HIS A 385 15.88 -28.13 8.58
N GLU A 386 16.61 -27.66 7.56
CA GLU A 386 18.03 -27.98 7.39
C GLU A 386 18.84 -27.59 8.63
N SER A 387 18.61 -26.40 9.20
CA SER A 387 19.35 -25.93 10.39
C SER A 387 19.07 -26.73 11.67
N LEU A 388 17.87 -27.30 11.82
CA LEU A 388 17.52 -28.15 12.96
C LEU A 388 18.09 -29.57 12.83
N VAL A 389 18.19 -30.08 11.60
CA VAL A 389 18.55 -31.47 11.32
C VAL A 389 20.04 -31.64 11.04
N GLU A 390 20.64 -30.73 10.28
CA GLU A 390 22.03 -30.80 9.82
C GLU A 390 22.99 -30.01 10.73
N ARG A 391 24.26 -30.42 10.74
CA ARG A 391 25.31 -29.66 11.42
C ARG A 391 25.70 -28.46 10.56
N THR A 392 25.17 -27.29 10.87
CA THR A 392 25.56 -26.03 10.22
C THR A 392 27.02 -25.65 10.45
N ARG A 393 27.63 -26.17 11.53
CA ARG A 393 29.07 -26.09 11.81
C ARG A 393 29.57 -27.49 12.18
N GLY A 394 30.57 -28.02 11.48
CA GLY A 394 31.00 -29.42 11.66
C GLY A 394 31.41 -29.80 13.09
N ASP A 395 31.76 -28.79 13.91
CA ASP A 395 32.12 -28.92 15.32
C ASP A 395 30.97 -28.62 16.30
N TYR A 396 29.74 -28.33 15.86
CA TYR A 396 28.57 -28.11 16.74
C TYR A 396 27.46 -29.11 16.37
N PRO A 397 26.95 -29.92 17.33
CA PRO A 397 25.89 -30.88 17.02
C PRO A 397 24.58 -30.16 16.69
N SER A 398 23.83 -30.68 15.71
CA SER A 398 22.54 -30.10 15.35
C SER A 398 21.55 -30.20 16.53
N PRO A 399 20.54 -29.32 16.63
CA PRO A 399 19.51 -29.42 17.66
C PRO A 399 18.88 -30.83 17.74
N ARG A 400 18.62 -31.46 16.59
CA ARG A 400 18.15 -32.84 16.54
C ARG A 400 19.13 -33.85 17.13
N GLU A 401 20.41 -33.73 16.81
CA GLU A 401 21.43 -34.61 17.41
C GLU A 401 21.50 -34.43 18.93
N GLN A 402 21.47 -33.19 19.43
CA GLN A 402 21.51 -32.92 20.87
C GLN A 402 20.29 -33.50 21.61
N VAL A 403 19.07 -33.31 21.06
CA VAL A 403 17.86 -33.90 21.64
C VAL A 403 17.91 -35.42 21.58
N THR A 404 18.26 -36.00 20.42
CA THR A 404 18.35 -37.47 20.24
C THR A 404 19.34 -38.09 21.21
N TRP A 405 20.56 -37.55 21.30
CA TRP A 405 21.59 -38.05 22.23
C TRP A 405 21.19 -37.83 23.68
N GLY A 406 20.60 -36.69 23.99
CA GLY A 406 20.11 -36.38 25.33
C GLY A 406 19.02 -37.32 25.81
N VAL A 407 18.05 -37.63 24.94
CA VAL A 407 16.96 -38.58 25.20
C VAL A 407 17.55 -39.97 25.44
N LYS A 408 18.39 -40.49 24.53
CA LYS A 408 19.02 -41.80 24.72
C LYS A 408 19.83 -41.91 26.01
N GLY A 409 20.64 -40.88 26.32
CA GLY A 409 21.41 -40.81 27.54
C GLY A 409 20.56 -40.82 28.81
N THR A 410 19.48 -40.05 28.78
CA THR A 410 18.52 -39.96 29.88
C THR A 410 17.80 -41.29 30.07
N LEU A 411 17.29 -41.90 28.99
CA LEU A 411 16.62 -43.19 29.02
C LEU A 411 17.54 -44.30 29.54
N ALA A 412 18.80 -44.36 29.10
CA ALA A 412 19.76 -45.35 29.60
C ALA A 412 20.01 -45.22 31.12
N LYS A 413 20.08 -43.98 31.64
CA LYS A 413 20.20 -43.72 33.09
C LYS A 413 18.94 -44.11 33.86
N LEU A 414 17.76 -43.87 33.29
CA LEU A 414 16.48 -44.30 33.86
C LEU A 414 16.32 -45.83 33.85
N ASP A 415 16.72 -46.50 32.77
CA ASP A 415 16.71 -47.97 32.67
C ASP A 415 17.64 -48.59 33.73
N ASN A 416 18.82 -48.01 33.93
CA ASN A 416 19.72 -48.46 34.99
C ASN A 416 19.11 -48.27 36.38
N LEU A 417 18.42 -47.14 36.62
CA LEU A 417 17.71 -46.89 37.87
C LEU A 417 16.59 -47.90 38.10
N GLU A 418 15.79 -48.20 37.07
CA GLU A 418 14.73 -49.20 37.11
C GLU A 418 15.29 -50.60 37.41
N ILE A 419 16.41 -50.98 36.78
CA ILE A 419 17.10 -52.25 37.04
C ILE A 419 17.56 -52.35 38.50
N ILE A 420 18.16 -51.28 39.05
CA ILE A 420 18.61 -51.24 40.43
C ILE A 420 17.43 -51.47 41.39
N ILE A 421 16.33 -50.75 41.20
CA ILE A 421 15.13 -50.87 42.05
C ILE A 421 14.50 -52.26 41.89
N SER A 422 14.36 -52.74 40.65
CA SER A 422 13.75 -54.03 40.33
C SER A 422 14.54 -55.23 40.83
N THR A 423 15.87 -55.11 40.87
CA THR A 423 16.75 -56.16 41.41
C THR A 423 16.54 -56.28 42.91
N LEU A 424 16.45 -55.15 43.63
CA LEU A 424 16.16 -55.18 45.06
C LEU A 424 14.72 -55.67 45.33
N ALA A 425 13.73 -55.19 44.57
CA ALA A 425 12.34 -55.61 44.73
C ALA A 425 12.14 -57.14 44.58
N ARG A 426 12.97 -57.78 43.74
CA ARG A 426 13.00 -59.25 43.58
C ARG A 426 13.83 -59.99 44.61
N GLY A 427 14.83 -59.33 45.20
CA GLY A 427 15.72 -59.91 46.21
C GLY A 427 15.13 -59.89 47.62
N VAL A 428 14.20 -58.98 47.89
CA VAL A 428 13.52 -58.83 49.19
C VAL A 428 12.55 -59.99 49.44
N GLY A 429 12.87 -60.84 50.41
CA GLY A 429 12.17 -62.10 50.70
C GLY A 429 11.76 -62.27 52.17
N ALA A 430 10.95 -63.31 52.44
CA ALA A 430 10.46 -63.61 53.79
C ALA A 430 11.55 -64.12 54.76
N ASP A 431 12.71 -64.49 54.23
CA ASP A 431 13.86 -65.02 54.99
C ASP A 431 14.84 -63.90 55.41
N ASP A 432 14.66 -62.67 54.94
CA ASP A 432 15.51 -61.53 55.30
C ASP A 432 15.22 -61.06 56.74
N THR A 433 16.26 -60.72 57.49
CA THR A 433 16.09 -60.06 58.78
C THR A 433 15.77 -58.57 58.59
N ILE A 434 15.09 -57.94 59.55
CA ILE A 434 14.77 -56.50 59.49
C ILE A 434 16.05 -55.65 59.35
N ALA A 435 17.14 -56.04 60.03
CA ALA A 435 18.42 -55.33 59.95
C ALA A 435 19.08 -55.44 58.56
N GLU A 436 19.00 -56.59 57.90
CA GLU A 436 19.47 -56.75 56.51
C GLU A 436 18.63 -55.93 55.54
N LEU A 437 17.31 -55.88 55.74
CA LEU A 437 16.39 -55.09 54.93
C LEU A 437 16.63 -53.57 55.09
N GLU A 438 16.92 -53.11 56.31
CA GLU A 438 17.26 -51.72 56.62
C GLU A 438 18.55 -51.28 55.92
N ASP A 439 19.61 -52.10 55.95
CA ASP A 439 20.88 -51.82 55.29
C ASP A 439 20.72 -51.75 53.76
N LEU A 440 20.01 -52.73 53.19
CA LEU A 440 19.69 -52.77 51.76
C LEU A 440 18.86 -51.57 51.29
N MET A 441 17.83 -51.19 52.05
CA MET A 441 16.99 -50.03 51.72
C MET A 441 17.74 -48.71 51.87
N THR A 442 18.64 -48.60 52.84
CA THR A 442 19.49 -47.42 53.03
C THR A 442 20.49 -47.26 51.88
N ASP A 443 21.15 -48.34 51.46
CA ASP A 443 22.02 -48.34 50.28
C ASP A 443 21.25 -47.99 49.00
N LEU A 444 20.04 -48.56 48.81
CA LEU A 444 19.19 -48.22 47.68
C LEU A 444 18.78 -46.74 47.70
N LEU A 445 18.33 -46.21 48.83
CA LEU A 445 17.93 -44.81 48.96
C LEU A 445 19.08 -43.87 48.59
N ASN A 446 20.31 -44.18 49.04
CA ASN A 446 21.50 -43.41 48.68
C ASN A 446 21.78 -43.46 47.18
N LYS A 447 21.70 -44.65 46.56
CA LYS A 447 21.88 -44.83 45.11
C LYS A 447 20.84 -44.08 44.29
N ILE A 448 19.56 -44.20 44.64
CA ILE A 448 18.46 -43.50 43.95
C ILE A 448 18.58 -42.00 44.14
N THR A 449 18.84 -41.54 45.37
CA THR A 449 19.03 -40.11 45.64
C THR A 449 20.15 -39.54 44.78
N SER A 450 21.30 -40.25 44.70
CA SER A 450 22.42 -39.84 43.84
C SER A 450 22.06 -39.86 42.35
N SER A 451 21.33 -40.87 41.87
CA SER A 451 20.91 -40.95 40.47
C SER A 451 19.89 -39.87 40.09
N VAL A 452 18.90 -39.61 40.96
CA VAL A 452 17.90 -38.56 40.78
C VAL A 452 18.57 -37.19 40.80
N GLN A 453 19.48 -36.94 41.75
CA GLN A 453 20.29 -35.72 41.75
C GLN A 453 21.10 -35.59 40.47
N GLY A 454 21.75 -36.65 39.99
CA GLY A 454 22.51 -36.63 38.74
C GLY A 454 21.66 -36.35 37.49
N LEU A 455 20.40 -36.78 37.47
CA LEU A 455 19.46 -36.56 36.37
C LEU A 455 18.81 -35.16 36.39
N LEU A 456 18.73 -34.54 37.57
CA LEU A 456 18.04 -33.25 37.79
C LEU A 456 18.99 -32.09 38.09
N ALA A 457 20.28 -32.35 38.35
CA ALA A 457 21.26 -31.32 38.62
C ALA A 457 21.36 -30.32 37.46
N GLU A 458 21.65 -29.07 37.82
CA GLU A 458 21.94 -28.04 36.84
C GLU A 458 23.14 -28.48 35.97
N PRO A 459 22.99 -28.51 34.63
CA PRO A 459 24.00 -29.08 33.78
C PRO A 459 25.16 -28.09 33.60
N ALA A 460 26.38 -28.60 33.74
CA ALA A 460 27.56 -27.84 33.37
C ALA A 460 27.84 -27.97 31.85
N PRO A 461 28.23 -26.89 31.16
CA PRO A 461 28.69 -26.97 29.77
C PRO A 461 29.87 -27.93 29.62
N LYS A 462 29.83 -28.80 28.60
CA LYS A 462 30.89 -29.74 28.26
C LYS A 462 32.06 -29.05 27.59
N ARG A 463 31.74 -28.12 26.71
CA ARG A 463 32.67 -27.22 26.06
C ARG A 463 31.97 -25.95 25.65
N TRP A 464 32.77 -25.00 25.21
CA TRP A 464 32.32 -23.70 24.74
C TRP A 464 32.74 -23.54 23.29
N VAL A 465 31.83 -23.02 22.47
CA VAL A 465 32.10 -22.72 21.06
C VAL A 465 32.11 -21.21 20.90
N GLU A 466 33.19 -20.69 20.34
CA GLU A 466 33.33 -19.27 20.08
C GLU A 466 32.53 -18.87 18.84
N TYR A 467 31.87 -17.73 18.95
CA TYR A 467 31.17 -17.10 17.86
C TYR A 467 31.31 -15.58 17.86
N THR A 468 31.22 -15.02 16.68
CA THR A 468 31.23 -13.57 16.50
C THR A 468 29.84 -13.02 16.80
N SER A 469 29.73 -12.16 17.80
CA SER A 469 28.54 -11.36 18.07
C SER A 469 28.79 -9.93 17.64
N TYR A 470 27.81 -9.36 16.96
CA TYR A 470 27.76 -7.93 16.66
C TYR A 470 26.89 -7.24 17.71
N ALA A 471 27.08 -5.94 17.91
CA ALA A 471 26.24 -5.15 18.80
C ALA A 471 24.82 -5.01 18.23
N GLU A 472 23.83 -4.93 19.12
CA GLU A 472 22.43 -4.80 18.74
C GLU A 472 22.16 -3.48 18.01
N PRO A 473 21.21 -3.43 17.06
CA PRO A 473 20.87 -2.21 16.33
C PRO A 473 20.45 -1.09 17.30
N GLY A 474 21.03 0.11 17.15
CA GLY A 474 20.67 1.29 17.94
C GLY A 474 21.13 1.29 19.40
N SER A 475 21.96 0.34 19.81
CA SER A 475 22.43 0.21 21.20
C SER A 475 23.58 1.16 21.59
N TYR A 476 24.04 2.00 20.68
CA TYR A 476 25.14 2.94 20.91
C TYR A 476 25.02 4.22 20.08
N GLU A 477 25.50 5.33 20.63
CA GLU A 477 25.70 6.60 19.93
C GLU A 477 27.20 6.78 19.67
N GLY A 478 27.61 6.91 18.39
CA GLY A 478 29.00 7.17 18.00
C GLY A 478 29.68 6.04 17.23
N GLU A 479 31.00 5.86 17.42
CA GLU A 479 31.77 4.82 16.72
C GLU A 479 31.30 3.40 17.13
N PRO A 480 31.21 2.45 16.18
CA PRO A 480 30.73 1.11 16.47
C PRO A 480 31.68 0.33 17.38
N PRO A 481 31.17 -0.42 18.38
CA PRO A 481 31.98 -1.36 19.13
C PRO A 481 32.48 -2.49 18.21
N GLU A 482 33.72 -2.95 18.44
CA GLU A 482 34.29 -4.08 17.71
C GLU A 482 33.43 -5.35 17.87
N SER A 483 33.43 -6.22 16.85
CA SER A 483 32.81 -7.53 16.95
C SER A 483 33.43 -8.31 18.11
N VAL A 484 32.59 -8.82 19.01
CA VAL A 484 33.06 -9.52 20.22
C VAL A 484 32.91 -11.02 20.02
N GLY A 485 33.99 -11.77 20.25
CA GLY A 485 33.92 -13.22 20.43
C GLY A 485 33.07 -13.53 21.67
N LYS A 486 31.88 -14.07 21.48
CA LYS A 486 31.04 -14.63 22.54
C LYS A 486 31.19 -16.15 22.55
N MET A 487 30.94 -16.75 23.71
CA MET A 487 31.05 -18.19 23.91
C MET A 487 29.66 -18.78 24.11
N ALA A 488 29.29 -19.75 23.27
CA ALA A 488 28.06 -20.52 23.42
C ALA A 488 28.37 -21.86 24.13
N PRO A 489 27.63 -22.24 25.19
CA PRO A 489 27.82 -23.51 25.86
C PRO A 489 27.26 -24.68 25.04
N VAL A 490 27.99 -25.79 24.99
CA VAL A 490 27.52 -27.09 24.49
C VAL A 490 27.22 -27.98 25.70
N TYR A 491 25.97 -28.38 25.89
CA TYR A 491 25.57 -29.22 27.01
C TYR A 491 25.61 -30.72 26.70
N ILE A 492 25.44 -31.09 25.43
CA ILE A 492 25.42 -32.49 24.96
C ILE A 492 26.38 -32.62 23.77
N ASP A 493 27.46 -33.37 23.95
CA ASP A 493 28.45 -33.69 22.90
C ASP A 493 28.46 -35.19 22.56
N GLY A 494 27.60 -35.97 23.24
CA GLY A 494 27.33 -37.37 22.98
C GLY A 494 26.27 -37.95 23.92
N GLU A 495 25.89 -39.21 23.69
CA GLU A 495 24.80 -39.87 24.44
C GLU A 495 25.02 -39.90 25.96
N GLY A 496 26.27 -39.99 26.44
CA GLY A 496 26.57 -40.03 27.88
C GLY A 496 26.19 -38.77 28.66
N ASP A 497 26.03 -37.65 27.96
CA ASP A 497 25.77 -36.35 28.58
C ASP A 497 24.29 -36.13 28.92
N GLY A 498 23.38 -36.92 28.34
CA GLY A 498 21.94 -36.74 28.49
C GLY A 498 21.44 -36.84 29.93
N THR A 499 20.79 -35.79 30.41
CA THR A 499 19.97 -35.74 31.62
C THR A 499 18.66 -34.99 31.33
N ILE A 500 17.69 -35.08 32.25
CA ILE A 500 16.45 -34.30 32.11
C ILE A 500 16.76 -32.80 32.10
N SER A 501 17.72 -32.36 32.92
CA SER A 501 18.11 -30.94 32.99
C SER A 501 18.89 -30.46 31.76
N THR A 502 19.75 -31.28 31.14
CA THR A 502 20.40 -30.90 29.87
C THR A 502 19.37 -30.71 28.76
N LEU A 503 18.39 -31.62 28.66
CA LEU A 503 17.32 -31.54 27.67
C LEU A 503 16.45 -30.30 27.88
N LYS A 504 16.10 -29.99 29.14
CA LYS A 504 15.34 -28.77 29.48
C LYS A 504 16.07 -27.50 29.05
N ILE A 505 17.38 -27.39 29.31
CA ILE A 505 18.14 -26.19 28.93
C ILE A 505 18.18 -26.03 27.40
N ILE A 506 18.39 -27.12 26.66
CA ILE A 506 18.40 -27.08 25.18
C ILE A 506 17.05 -26.58 24.65
N LEU A 507 15.94 -27.18 25.11
CA LEU A 507 14.60 -26.81 24.66
C LEU A 507 14.19 -25.41 25.13
N GLN A 508 14.56 -24.99 26.34
CA GLN A 508 14.27 -23.65 26.83
C GLN A 508 15.01 -22.58 26.02
N ASN A 509 16.26 -22.84 25.66
CA ASN A 509 17.00 -21.91 24.82
C ASN A 509 16.47 -21.90 23.39
N ALA A 510 16.03 -23.05 22.87
CA ALA A 510 15.33 -23.10 21.59
C ALA A 510 14.04 -22.25 21.61
N LYS A 511 13.26 -22.34 22.69
CA LYS A 511 12.08 -21.49 22.90
C LYS A 511 12.43 -20.01 22.90
N ASN A 512 13.45 -19.59 23.66
CA ASN A 512 13.84 -18.19 23.74
C ASN A 512 14.23 -17.63 22.35
N ASN A 513 14.92 -18.43 21.53
CA ASN A 513 15.28 -18.04 20.16
C ASN A 513 14.05 -17.98 19.23
N LEU A 514 13.07 -18.87 19.38
CA LEU A 514 11.80 -18.79 18.65
C LEU A 514 11.01 -17.54 19.03
N ASP A 515 11.01 -17.15 20.31
CA ASP A 515 10.39 -15.91 20.79
C ASP A 515 11.07 -14.66 20.19
N GLU A 516 12.41 -14.68 20.07
CA GLU A 516 13.16 -13.63 19.38
C GLU A 516 12.80 -13.56 17.89
N MET A 517 12.74 -14.71 17.21
CA MET A 517 12.28 -14.79 15.82
C MET A 517 10.85 -14.27 15.65
N LYS A 518 9.94 -14.56 16.58
CA LYS A 518 8.57 -14.04 16.59
C LYS A 518 8.57 -12.51 16.70
N GLY A 519 9.41 -11.96 17.58
CA GLY A 519 9.60 -10.52 17.72
C GLY A 519 10.12 -9.84 16.47
N LEU A 520 11.00 -10.50 15.72
CA LEU A 520 11.52 -10.01 14.43
C LEU A 520 10.49 -10.11 13.31
N ALA A 521 9.79 -11.25 13.18
CA ALA A 521 8.74 -11.46 12.19
C ALA A 521 7.62 -10.42 12.33
N GLY A 522 7.21 -10.09 13.56
CA GLY A 522 6.17 -9.09 13.81
C GLY A 522 6.57 -7.62 13.58
N ARG A 523 7.86 -7.32 13.33
CA ARG A 523 8.37 -5.94 13.17
C ARG A 523 8.84 -5.60 11.75
N ALA A 524 9.05 -6.59 10.89
CA ALA A 524 9.74 -6.43 9.60
C ALA A 524 8.94 -6.93 8.38
N GLU A 525 7.68 -7.33 8.56
CA GLU A 525 6.87 -7.89 7.48
C GLU A 525 5.93 -6.81 6.89
N PRO A 526 6.18 -6.27 5.68
CA PRO A 526 5.10 -5.65 4.92
C PRO A 526 4.02 -6.71 4.70
N ALA A 527 2.75 -6.33 4.82
CA ALA A 527 1.66 -7.30 4.72
C ALA A 527 1.78 -8.05 3.37
N LEU A 528 1.48 -9.36 3.33
CA LEU A 528 1.55 -10.13 2.08
C LEU A 528 0.70 -9.50 0.96
N ASP A 529 -0.35 -8.78 1.32
CA ASP A 529 -1.20 -8.00 0.41
C ASP A 529 -0.49 -6.74 -0.13
N GLU A 530 0.42 -6.13 0.63
CA GLU A 530 1.29 -5.01 0.19
C GLU A 530 2.37 -5.51 -0.80
N ILE A 531 2.93 -6.70 -0.57
CA ILE A 531 3.88 -7.33 -1.52
C ILE A 531 3.16 -7.70 -2.83
N LYS A 532 1.91 -8.18 -2.76
CA LYS A 532 1.08 -8.45 -3.94
C LYS A 532 0.63 -7.18 -4.66
N SER A 533 0.46 -6.06 -3.93
CA SER A 533 0.16 -4.75 -4.53
C SER A 533 1.34 -4.12 -5.28
N ALA A 534 2.52 -4.75 -5.24
CA ALA A 534 3.65 -4.37 -6.08
C ALA A 534 3.49 -4.80 -7.56
N GLU A 535 2.46 -5.60 -7.87
CA GLU A 535 2.13 -5.94 -9.25
C GLU A 535 1.62 -4.68 -9.96
N ILE A 536 2.42 -4.20 -10.92
CA ILE A 536 2.09 -3.05 -11.78
C ILE A 536 0.77 -3.34 -12.50
N ASP A 537 -0.11 -2.35 -12.58
CA ASP A 537 -1.39 -2.48 -13.27
C ASP A 537 -1.16 -2.92 -14.73
N GLU A 538 -1.88 -3.95 -15.16
CA GLU A 538 -1.71 -4.55 -16.48
C GLU A 538 -1.96 -3.55 -17.63
N ALA A 539 -2.83 -2.55 -17.44
CA ALA A 539 -3.07 -1.53 -18.45
C ALA A 539 -1.89 -0.55 -18.56
N LEU A 540 -1.25 -0.19 -17.45
CA LEU A 540 -0.01 0.59 -17.46
C LEU A 540 1.12 -0.22 -18.09
N ARG A 541 1.27 -1.48 -17.72
CA ARG A 541 2.27 -2.39 -18.30
C ARG A 541 2.20 -2.44 -19.82
N GLN A 542 1.01 -2.67 -20.39
CA GLN A 542 0.83 -2.72 -21.85
C GLN A 542 1.23 -1.41 -22.53
N LYS A 543 1.05 -0.26 -21.86
CA LYS A 543 1.47 1.04 -22.38
C LYS A 543 2.98 1.25 -22.31
N LEU A 544 3.63 0.74 -21.26
CA LEU A 544 5.09 0.81 -21.10
C LEU A 544 5.81 -0.10 -22.11
N GLU A 545 5.22 -1.24 -22.49
CA GLU A 545 5.76 -2.16 -23.51
C GLU A 545 5.65 -1.58 -24.95
N MET A 546 4.74 -0.63 -25.17
CA MET A 546 4.61 0.05 -26.47
C MET A 546 5.67 1.15 -26.61
N ASN A 547 6.76 0.86 -27.33
CA ASN A 547 7.84 1.81 -27.65
C ASN A 547 7.33 3.24 -27.91
N ALA A 548 7.78 4.17 -27.08
CA ALA A 548 7.56 5.60 -27.26
C ALA A 548 8.10 6.05 -28.62
N ARG A 549 7.29 6.76 -29.40
CA ARG A 549 7.74 7.34 -30.67
C ARG A 549 8.67 8.52 -30.38
N ASP A 550 9.82 8.54 -31.04
CA ASP A 550 10.71 9.71 -31.07
C ASP A 550 10.02 10.90 -31.74
N PHE A 551 9.77 11.96 -30.96
CA PHE A 551 9.30 13.25 -31.48
C PHE A 551 10.40 14.29 -31.32
N SER A 552 11.30 14.37 -32.30
CA SER A 552 12.59 15.08 -32.18
C SER A 552 12.57 16.58 -32.49
N SER A 553 11.40 17.25 -32.57
CA SER A 553 11.32 18.66 -32.99
C SER A 553 10.50 19.62 -32.12
N ILE A 554 9.75 19.14 -31.13
CA ILE A 554 8.89 19.97 -30.25
C ILE A 554 9.15 19.59 -28.78
N ASN A 555 9.18 20.57 -27.88
CA ASN A 555 9.29 20.32 -26.43
C ASN A 555 8.09 19.45 -25.96
N ARG A 556 8.33 18.41 -25.14
CA ARG A 556 7.28 17.49 -24.65
C ARG A 556 6.11 18.21 -24.00
N GLU A 557 6.39 19.22 -23.17
CA GLU A 557 5.36 20.03 -22.52
C GLU A 557 4.47 20.74 -23.55
N GLN A 558 5.09 21.35 -24.57
CA GLN A 558 4.38 22.01 -25.67
C GLN A 558 3.57 21.00 -26.51
N LEU A 559 4.09 19.78 -26.69
CA LEU A 559 3.39 18.72 -27.39
C LEU A 559 2.14 18.27 -26.62
N TYR A 560 2.25 18.09 -25.30
CA TYR A 560 1.13 17.66 -24.45
C TYR A 560 0.05 18.73 -24.35
N GLU A 561 0.43 20.02 -24.35
CA GLU A 561 -0.56 21.09 -24.45
C GLU A 561 -1.34 21.09 -25.76
N LEU A 562 -0.74 20.60 -26.85
CA LEU A 562 -1.35 20.58 -28.18
C LEU A 562 -2.14 19.30 -28.43
N LEU A 563 -1.56 18.17 -28.07
CA LEU A 563 -1.99 16.82 -28.37
C LEU A 563 -1.60 15.93 -27.18
N PRO A 564 -2.30 16.04 -26.04
CA PRO A 564 -2.01 15.17 -24.91
C PRO A 564 -2.28 13.71 -25.31
N PRO A 565 -1.50 12.75 -24.79
CA PRO A 565 -1.69 11.36 -25.14
C PRO A 565 -3.08 10.87 -24.64
N PRO A 566 -3.69 9.90 -25.34
CA PRO A 566 -4.93 9.30 -24.88
C PRO A 566 -4.76 8.70 -23.48
N PRO A 567 -5.73 8.90 -22.57
CA PRO A 567 -5.66 8.36 -21.22
C PRO A 567 -5.62 6.82 -21.23
N ILE A 568 -4.99 6.23 -20.22
CA ILE A 568 -4.90 4.76 -20.08
C ILE A 568 -6.31 4.18 -19.84
N GLN A 569 -7.08 4.77 -18.93
CA GLN A 569 -8.46 4.40 -18.66
C GLN A 569 -9.44 5.43 -19.25
N SER A 570 -10.60 4.95 -19.72
CA SER A 570 -11.64 5.81 -20.30
C SER A 570 -12.34 6.73 -19.29
N GLN A 571 -12.26 6.41 -17.99
CA GLN A 571 -12.75 7.27 -16.92
C GLN A 571 -11.61 7.47 -15.90
N PRO A 572 -11.40 8.68 -15.37
CA PRO A 572 -12.14 9.93 -15.64
C PRO A 572 -11.87 10.59 -17.01
N GLY A 573 -10.97 10.03 -17.84
CA GLY A 573 -10.64 10.60 -19.15
C GLY A 573 -9.61 11.75 -19.05
N LEU A 574 -8.66 11.62 -18.12
CA LEU A 574 -7.62 12.62 -17.87
C LEU A 574 -6.29 12.14 -18.43
N SER A 575 -5.64 13.00 -19.21
CA SER A 575 -4.26 12.79 -19.63
C SER A 575 -3.30 13.45 -18.64
N VAL A 576 -2.12 12.89 -18.48
CA VAL A 576 -1.16 13.26 -17.42
C VAL A 576 0.18 13.59 -18.05
N PHE A 577 0.77 14.68 -17.59
CA PHE A 577 2.14 15.09 -17.85
C PHE A 577 2.83 15.28 -16.51
N HIS A 578 3.98 14.67 -16.32
CA HIS A 578 4.88 15.05 -15.24
C HIS A 578 6.20 15.57 -15.79
N ASN A 579 6.96 16.27 -14.98
CA ASN A 579 8.35 16.58 -15.26
C ASN A 579 9.14 16.68 -13.95
N PHE A 580 10.06 15.76 -13.75
CA PHE A 580 11.04 15.79 -12.68
C PHE A 580 12.31 15.06 -13.13
N ASN A 581 13.43 15.37 -12.49
CA ASN A 581 14.69 14.66 -12.68
C ASN A 581 15.20 14.16 -11.33
N ILE A 582 15.63 12.90 -11.29
CA ILE A 582 16.23 12.33 -10.09
C ILE A 582 17.72 12.70 -10.06
N LYS A 583 18.07 13.68 -9.23
CA LYS A 583 19.43 14.19 -9.01
C LYS A 583 20.35 13.11 -8.47
N LYS A 584 19.93 12.44 -7.38
CA LYS A 584 20.78 11.49 -6.65
C LYS A 584 19.95 10.45 -5.90
N VAL A 585 20.46 9.22 -5.92
CA VAL A 585 20.05 8.15 -5.00
C VAL A 585 21.26 7.82 -4.13
N ARG A 586 21.06 7.75 -2.81
CA ARG A 586 22.08 7.36 -1.84
C ARG A 586 21.59 6.14 -1.07
N TYR A 587 22.41 5.10 -1.05
CA TYR A 587 22.27 3.98 -0.14
C TYR A 587 23.28 4.16 0.98
N SER A 588 22.80 4.23 2.22
CA SER A 588 23.62 4.23 3.42
C SER A 588 23.37 2.94 4.16
N ARG A 589 24.37 2.06 4.24
CA ARG A 589 24.22 0.79 4.94
C ARG A 589 24.32 1.01 6.45
N GLU A 590 23.30 0.58 7.19
CA GLU A 590 23.13 0.86 8.62
C GLU A 590 23.31 -0.37 9.53
N ASP A 591 23.47 -1.57 8.97
CA ASP A 591 23.78 -2.75 9.78
C ASP A 591 25.28 -2.82 10.15
N PRO A 592 25.66 -3.49 11.26
CA PRO A 592 27.03 -3.55 11.77
C PRO A 592 28.08 -3.94 10.73
N ALA A 593 27.84 -4.99 9.93
CA ALA A 593 28.77 -5.39 8.88
C ALA A 593 28.92 -4.32 7.79
N GLY A 594 27.85 -3.57 7.51
CA GLY A 594 27.87 -2.41 6.61
C GLY A 594 28.73 -1.26 7.11
N TRP A 595 28.71 -0.97 8.42
CA TRP A 595 29.56 0.06 9.02
C TRP A 595 31.05 -0.27 8.95
N PHE A 596 31.41 -1.56 8.95
CA PHE A 596 32.78 -2.01 8.69
C PHE A 596 33.13 -2.12 7.20
N GLY A 597 32.22 -1.74 6.30
CA GLY A 597 32.41 -1.81 4.84
C GLY A 597 32.51 -3.25 4.31
N LEU A 598 32.00 -4.24 5.04
CA LEU A 598 32.07 -5.64 4.66
C LEU A 598 31.02 -5.96 3.59
N PRO A 599 31.34 -6.70 2.52
CA PRO A 599 30.38 -7.05 1.45
C PRO A 599 29.43 -8.21 1.84
N THR A 600 29.26 -8.47 3.14
CA THR A 600 28.46 -9.57 3.68
C THR A 600 27.42 -9.03 4.65
N PRO A 601 26.22 -9.61 4.75
CA PRO A 601 25.24 -9.27 5.77
C PRO A 601 25.79 -9.53 7.17
N THR A 602 25.21 -8.85 8.16
CA THR A 602 25.49 -9.07 9.58
C THR A 602 24.90 -10.41 10.01
N PRO A 603 25.71 -11.40 10.44
CA PRO A 603 25.18 -12.63 11.00
C PRO A 603 24.67 -12.39 12.42
N ILE A 604 23.43 -12.81 12.67
CA ILE A 604 22.78 -12.88 13.97
C ILE A 604 22.58 -14.37 14.27
N PRO A 605 23.51 -14.97 15.02
CA PRO A 605 23.46 -16.39 15.24
C PRO A 605 22.48 -16.76 16.36
N LEU A 606 21.53 -17.63 16.04
CA LEU A 606 20.55 -18.24 16.94
C LEU A 606 21.02 -19.64 17.32
N TRP A 607 22.13 -19.73 18.05
CA TRP A 607 22.90 -20.97 18.31
C TRP A 607 22.07 -22.16 18.79
N PHE A 608 21.08 -21.93 19.64
CA PHE A 608 20.31 -23.02 20.25
C PHE A 608 19.27 -23.65 19.32
N ILE A 609 18.94 -22.98 18.21
CA ILE A 609 18.15 -23.56 17.12
C ILE A 609 19.01 -23.84 15.87
N GLY A 610 20.33 -23.70 15.97
CA GLY A 610 21.28 -24.03 14.90
C GLY A 610 21.27 -23.08 13.70
N VAL A 611 20.57 -21.94 13.80
CA VAL A 611 20.31 -21.01 12.70
C VAL A 611 21.25 -19.80 12.78
N THR A 612 21.63 -19.25 11.63
CA THR A 612 22.15 -17.87 11.53
C THR A 612 21.20 -17.05 10.69
N LEU A 613 20.65 -15.98 11.27
CA LEU A 613 19.93 -14.96 10.53
C LEU A 613 20.94 -14.01 9.92
N TRP A 614 20.88 -13.82 8.62
CA TRP A 614 21.69 -12.87 7.87
C TRP A 614 20.87 -11.60 7.67
N TRP A 615 21.29 -10.55 8.37
CA TRP A 615 20.61 -9.26 8.39
C TRP A 615 21.39 -8.23 7.58
N ALA A 616 20.69 -7.43 6.79
CA ALA A 616 21.22 -6.22 6.21
C ALA A 616 20.18 -5.09 6.28
N GLN A 617 20.66 -3.86 6.47
CA GLN A 617 19.81 -2.68 6.56
C GLN A 617 20.40 -1.51 5.79
N TRP A 618 19.53 -0.78 5.08
CA TRP A 618 19.89 0.43 4.37
C TRP A 618 18.93 1.57 4.69
N ASP A 619 19.48 2.76 4.84
CA ASP A 619 18.78 4.02 4.65
C ASP A 619 18.95 4.45 3.18
N ILE A 620 17.84 4.53 2.45
CA ILE A 620 17.80 4.86 1.03
C ILE A 620 17.18 6.24 0.89
N THR A 621 17.95 7.20 0.39
CA THR A 621 17.49 8.57 0.14
C THR A 621 17.50 8.86 -1.34
N LEU A 622 16.40 9.40 -1.86
CA LEU A 622 16.24 9.87 -3.23
C LEU A 622 15.98 11.39 -3.21
N GLU A 623 16.76 12.13 -3.99
CA GLU A 623 16.68 13.58 -4.13
C GLU A 623 16.36 13.94 -5.58
N LEU A 624 15.34 14.78 -5.78
CA LEU A 624 14.98 15.39 -7.06
C LEU A 624 15.80 16.67 -7.30
N GLU A 625 16.06 17.02 -8.56
CA GLU A 625 16.82 18.24 -8.89
C GLU A 625 16.07 19.52 -8.48
N ASP A 626 14.78 19.58 -8.83
CA ASP A 626 13.86 20.69 -8.60
C ASP A 626 12.50 20.13 -8.11
N GLY A 627 11.50 21.00 -7.93
CA GLY A 627 10.13 20.58 -7.66
C GLY A 627 9.56 19.75 -8.82
N ALA A 628 8.83 18.68 -8.50
CA ALA A 628 8.18 17.86 -9.51
C ALA A 628 6.96 18.61 -10.06
N ILE A 629 6.92 18.81 -11.37
CA ILE A 629 5.76 19.42 -12.03
C ILE A 629 4.79 18.30 -12.37
N GLU A 630 3.55 18.43 -11.92
CA GLU A 630 2.44 17.56 -12.26
C GLU A 630 1.37 18.37 -13.00
N GLU A 631 0.92 17.89 -14.15
CA GLU A 631 -0.08 18.57 -14.96
C GLU A 631 -1.07 17.60 -15.60
N ILE A 632 -2.36 17.86 -15.38
CA ILE A 632 -3.44 17.01 -15.91
C ILE A 632 -4.30 17.77 -16.93
N PHE A 633 -4.74 17.06 -17.95
CA PHE A 633 -5.54 17.59 -19.05
C PHE A 633 -6.85 16.83 -19.18
N ASP A 634 -7.94 17.56 -19.38
CA ASP A 634 -9.23 16.98 -19.72
C ASP A 634 -9.26 16.57 -21.21
N PHE A 635 -8.86 15.32 -21.49
CA PHE A 635 -8.67 14.84 -22.87
C PHE A 635 -9.96 14.90 -23.71
N ASP A 636 -11.11 14.61 -23.09
CA ASP A 636 -12.39 14.52 -23.77
C ASP A 636 -13.06 15.88 -24.01
N ASN A 637 -12.69 16.93 -23.26
CA ASN A 637 -13.36 18.25 -23.31
C ASN A 637 -12.39 19.40 -23.67
N PRO A 638 -12.08 19.58 -24.96
CA PRO A 638 -11.27 20.70 -25.45
C PRO A 638 -11.92 22.06 -25.18
N THR A 639 -11.16 23.02 -24.61
CA THR A 639 -11.75 24.25 -24.06
C THR A 639 -11.51 25.52 -24.88
N LEU A 640 -10.29 25.74 -25.38
CA LEU A 640 -9.92 27.00 -26.03
C LEU A 640 -9.40 26.79 -27.46
N PRO A 641 -10.03 27.40 -28.49
CA PRO A 641 -9.39 27.54 -29.79
C PRO A 641 -8.26 28.57 -29.67
N LEU A 642 -7.02 28.12 -29.83
CA LEU A 642 -5.84 28.98 -29.88
C LEU A 642 -5.22 28.87 -31.28
N THR A 643 -4.91 30.00 -31.87
CA THR A 643 -4.05 30.06 -33.06
C THR A 643 -2.62 29.76 -32.64
N HIS A 644 -2.01 28.77 -33.27
CA HIS A 644 -0.59 28.46 -33.13
C HIS A 644 0.08 28.53 -34.48
N GLU A 645 1.25 29.16 -34.51
CA GLU A 645 2.20 29.01 -35.60
C GLU A 645 3.10 27.82 -35.26
N ALA A 646 2.94 26.70 -35.96
CA ALA A 646 3.96 25.65 -35.97
C ALA A 646 4.33 25.33 -37.43
N MET A 647 5.61 25.06 -37.65
CA MET A 647 6.16 24.80 -39.00
C MET A 647 5.88 25.90 -40.05
N GLY A 648 5.64 27.16 -39.61
CA GLY A 648 5.37 28.29 -40.51
C GLY A 648 3.95 28.39 -41.04
N GLU A 649 3.01 27.59 -40.52
CA GLU A 649 1.58 27.69 -40.82
C GLU A 649 0.78 27.99 -39.53
N GLU A 650 -0.14 28.94 -39.61
CA GLU A 650 -1.14 29.18 -38.56
C GLU A 650 -2.22 28.11 -38.63
N PHE A 651 -2.41 27.35 -37.55
CA PHE A 651 -3.57 26.47 -37.40
C PHE A 651 -4.27 26.74 -36.06
N ILE A 652 -5.58 26.49 -36.05
CA ILE A 652 -6.42 26.59 -34.85
C ILE A 652 -6.42 25.23 -34.18
N ALA A 653 -5.76 25.13 -33.02
CA ALA A 653 -5.79 23.95 -32.17
C ALA A 653 -6.74 24.19 -31.01
N HIS A 654 -7.53 23.18 -30.67
CA HIS A 654 -8.34 23.20 -29.45
C HIS A 654 -7.52 22.64 -28.30
N LYS A 655 -7.05 23.51 -27.37
CA LYS A 655 -6.33 23.06 -26.18
C LYS A 655 -7.32 22.56 -25.11
N PRO A 656 -7.14 21.35 -24.55
CA PRO A 656 -7.87 20.92 -23.36
C PRO A 656 -7.47 21.78 -22.17
N LEU A 657 -8.37 22.01 -21.21
CA LEU A 657 -7.99 22.74 -19.99
C LEU A 657 -6.94 21.93 -19.25
N ALA A 658 -5.86 22.59 -18.87
CA ALA A 658 -4.77 22.00 -18.10
C ALA A 658 -4.81 22.51 -16.66
N TYR A 659 -4.49 21.64 -15.70
CA TYR A 659 -4.34 21.98 -14.30
C TYR A 659 -2.96 21.56 -13.84
N ARG A 660 -2.12 22.55 -13.52
CA ARG A 660 -0.70 22.39 -13.19
C ARG A 660 -0.46 22.62 -11.71
N HIS A 661 0.38 21.79 -11.11
CA HIS A 661 0.89 21.97 -9.77
C HIS A 661 2.38 21.63 -9.69
N GLU A 662 3.15 22.47 -8.99
CA GLU A 662 4.54 22.17 -8.67
C GLU A 662 4.63 21.62 -7.24
N VAL A 663 5.06 20.38 -7.11
CA VAL A 663 5.18 19.66 -5.84
C VAL A 663 6.48 20.08 -5.15
N SER A 664 6.35 20.63 -3.94
CA SER A 664 7.50 21.15 -3.16
C SER A 664 8.40 20.07 -2.55
N ASN A 665 7.93 18.81 -2.48
CA ASN A 665 8.71 17.71 -1.92
C ASN A 665 9.77 17.24 -2.92
N ASN A 666 11.03 17.42 -2.56
CA ASN A 666 12.18 17.03 -3.39
C ASN A 666 13.00 15.88 -2.77
N MET A 667 12.59 15.34 -1.62
CA MET A 667 13.35 14.33 -0.90
C MET A 667 12.45 13.21 -0.39
N PHE A 668 12.84 11.98 -0.70
CA PHE A 668 12.16 10.75 -0.27
C PHE A 668 13.17 9.88 0.47
N ASN A 669 12.74 9.29 1.57
CA ASN A 669 13.57 8.44 2.41
C ASN A 669 12.81 7.17 2.77
N VAL A 670 13.48 6.02 2.64
CA VAL A 670 12.99 4.74 3.12
C VAL A 670 14.11 4.00 3.84
N ARG A 671 13.76 3.35 4.96
CA ARG A 671 14.60 2.35 5.59
C ARG A 671 14.21 0.95 5.12
N LEU A 672 15.16 0.26 4.51
CA LEU A 672 15.01 -1.11 4.03
C LEU A 672 15.71 -2.09 4.99
N VAL A 673 15.02 -3.15 5.41
CA VAL A 673 15.58 -4.23 6.23
C VAL A 673 15.36 -5.56 5.53
N ILE A 674 16.43 -6.33 5.37
CA ILE A 674 16.40 -7.68 4.79
C ILE A 674 16.93 -8.67 5.82
N ILE A 675 16.19 -9.75 6.02
CA ILE A 675 16.59 -10.89 6.86
C ILE A 675 16.48 -12.16 6.00
N SER A 676 17.55 -12.96 6.00
CA SER A 676 17.63 -14.25 5.31
C SER A 676 18.17 -15.33 6.23
N LEU A 677 17.73 -16.59 6.05
CA LEU A 677 18.39 -17.74 6.71
C LEU A 677 19.60 -18.25 5.93
N LYS A 678 19.76 -17.79 4.69
CA LYS A 678 20.91 -18.09 3.85
C LYS A 678 21.88 -16.92 3.85
N PRO A 679 23.20 -17.17 3.88
CA PRO A 679 24.16 -16.12 3.62
C PRO A 679 23.92 -15.58 2.21
N PHE A 680 24.06 -14.27 2.03
CA PHE A 680 24.04 -13.63 0.73
C PHE A 680 25.23 -12.69 0.60
N SER A 681 25.63 -12.39 -0.62
CA SER A 681 26.63 -11.35 -0.88
C SER A 681 25.93 -10.00 -1.11
N ILE A 682 26.57 -8.91 -0.73
CA ILE A 682 26.08 -7.56 -1.02
C ILE A 682 27.06 -6.93 -2.00
N SER A 683 26.58 -6.62 -3.20
CA SER A 683 27.34 -5.85 -4.17
C SER A 683 26.81 -4.44 -4.20
N ASP A 684 27.55 -3.53 -3.55
CA ASP A 684 27.30 -2.10 -3.64
C ASP A 684 27.94 -1.54 -4.90
N GLY A 685 27.17 -0.82 -5.71
CA GLY A 685 27.71 0.03 -6.78
C GLY A 685 28.54 1.22 -6.26
N LEU A 686 28.59 1.47 -4.94
CA LEU A 686 29.25 2.63 -4.34
C LEU A 686 29.73 2.32 -2.91
N LEU A 687 30.65 1.35 -2.77
CA LEU A 687 31.59 1.35 -1.64
C LEU A 687 32.55 2.53 -1.80
N LYS A 688 32.12 3.72 -1.37
CA LYS A 688 33.01 4.76 -0.82
C LYS A 688 32.23 5.88 -0.16
N TRP A 689 32.25 5.83 1.16
CA TRP A 689 32.37 7.02 2.00
C TRP A 689 33.63 7.77 1.58
N LEU A 690 33.48 8.89 0.86
CA LEU A 690 34.42 9.99 0.87
C LEU A 690 33.59 11.27 0.77
N ASP A 691 33.88 12.17 1.71
CA ASP A 691 33.25 13.47 1.95
C ASP A 691 32.95 14.32 0.71
#